data_AF-A0A7S1I6G6-F1
#
_entry.id   AF-A0A7S1I6G6-F1
#
_cell.length_a   1.000
_cell.length_b   1.000
_cell.length_c   1.000
_cell.angle_alpha   90.00
_cell.angle_beta   90.00
_cell.angle_gamma   90.00
#
_symmetry.space_group_name_H-M   'P 1'
#
loop_
_entity.id
_entity.type
_entity.pdbx_description
1 polymer ?
#
loop_
_entity_poly.entity_id
_entity_poly.type
_entity_poly.pdbx_seq_one_letter_code
_entity_poly.pdbx_strand_id
1 'polypeptide(L)'
;EFGHMPNDDDFETYWNTFSWPQMIFNILEDSEYKYKENRARFIIELKDDSEQLTEDIAQLQHEVDLFAVLVEESKTDEHYEKVRRLWDRMQEYRSRIELYNSRELLFAMPKTRYSDLKRIIEAFEPYRQLWTVAHEFGVSYPKWHEGIFQDQDAEAIELSVQGWFKTLQKLARSLRDETPVIVVQALLERLELFRPYLPLITALRNPGLRDRHWKKISAVAGKSVKLQEDTTLQMLLALGLQDHLIHIQEISEYASKEYRLEKQLEKMQGEWKTVQFELSPYEDTHMLKSVDDIQQLLDDHILKTQTMLGSPYIKAMEMQMRQWSERLLRLRAILEEWLKCQNSWHYLEPIFSSSDIQASMPAESQKFHLVNVMWRSTMESATKNPYVLQRAMEERLLPNFIEANKLLEAILKQVHQFLETKRVAFPRFYFLSNEELLEILAETKDPLLVQPHLSKCFEGIARLHFTADLEVTSMYSAEGEEVQMYGTVNPKDYNNAVENWLQAVENLMVKTVRKETASSIEDLARLPRQKWMLEWPGQVVLCVSQLSWTQNVEDALQNFSLGAYEAVLNTQLVELVELVRGDLSRLQRCTLEALVVSEVHNRDIVGEMIRDGCQDSNSFLWLAQLRYYWETGPRGMERCSVRQVNAAAEYGYEYLGNTTRLVITPLTDRCYRTLMGAVHLNLGGAPEGPAGTGKTETTKDLAKALAKQCIVYNCSEQISYREMGKLFKGLASSGAWACFDEFNRIEIQVLSVVAQQVATIQSAVGERRPEVLFEGMLVKLKAGCSIFITMNPGYAGRSELPENLKALFRPVAMMVPEYAMIAEISLFSLGFLIARSLATKTVALYKLCSEQLSSQYHYDYGMRAVKSVLIAAGRLKRKYPSEDEQVLMLRGIMDVNLPKFLAHDVELFHGIASDLFPGIELPASDQGALLEALEEACTVLKLQPQEAFIKKTLQIYEMVLVRHGVMVVGYSHAGKSCAWTALARALTTVEGGGATGGKKTLTLCVNPKAITTQQLYGQNDASLEWNDGVLSRLFRTAAYSTSDDRTWLILDGPVNAIWIESMNTVLDDNKK
;
A
#
# COMPACT_ATOMS: atom_id res chain seq x y z
N GLU A 1 49.84 -38.65 -36.78
CA GLU A 1 48.71 -37.73 -37.02
C GLU A 1 48.62 -36.84 -35.78
N PHE A 2 48.89 -35.54 -35.76
CA PHE A 2 48.84 -34.50 -36.78
C PHE A 2 50.04 -33.56 -36.63
N GLY A 3 50.77 -33.32 -37.72
CA GLY A 3 51.77 -32.27 -37.80
C GLY A 3 51.10 -30.94 -38.07
N HIS A 4 50.91 -30.13 -37.03
CA HIS A 4 50.62 -28.71 -37.19
C HIS A 4 51.89 -27.94 -36.81
N MET A 5 52.62 -27.44 -37.80
CA MET A 5 53.62 -26.39 -37.54
C MET A 5 52.86 -25.13 -37.09
N PRO A 6 53.27 -24.46 -36.00
CA PRO A 6 52.72 -23.16 -35.65
C PRO A 6 53.04 -22.15 -36.75
N ASN A 7 52.14 -21.19 -36.97
CA ASN A 7 52.31 -20.15 -37.98
C ASN A 7 53.57 -19.32 -37.66
N ASP A 8 54.32 -18.87 -38.67
CA ASP A 8 55.58 -18.13 -38.46
C ASP A 8 55.38 -16.89 -37.57
N ASP A 9 54.21 -16.25 -37.71
CA ASP A 9 53.78 -15.13 -36.86
C ASP A 9 53.70 -15.52 -35.36
N ASP A 10 53.20 -16.71 -35.03
CA ASP A 10 53.08 -17.15 -33.64
C ASP A 10 54.46 -17.46 -33.03
N PHE A 11 55.38 -17.95 -33.86
CA PHE A 11 56.77 -18.21 -33.45
C PHE A 11 57.55 -16.92 -33.21
N GLU A 12 57.47 -15.95 -34.13
CA GLU A 12 58.06 -14.62 -33.91
C GLU A 12 57.41 -13.92 -32.71
N THR A 13 56.10 -14.01 -32.57
CA THR A 13 55.38 -13.40 -31.44
C THR A 13 55.85 -13.99 -30.12
N TYR A 14 56.02 -15.32 -30.01
CA TYR A 14 56.53 -15.94 -28.79
C TYR A 14 57.92 -15.42 -28.40
N TRP A 15 58.87 -15.42 -29.32
CA TRP A 15 60.24 -14.99 -29.03
C TRP A 15 60.36 -13.49 -28.79
N ASN A 16 59.60 -12.67 -29.52
CA ASN A 16 59.48 -11.24 -29.23
C ASN A 16 58.93 -11.05 -27.80
N THR A 17 57.83 -11.72 -27.46
CA THR A 17 57.22 -11.69 -26.11
C THR A 17 58.19 -12.14 -25.02
N PHE A 18 59.01 -13.15 -25.28
CA PHE A 18 60.03 -13.64 -24.36
C PHE A 18 61.20 -12.66 -24.17
N SER A 19 61.54 -11.86 -25.19
CA SER A 19 62.64 -10.88 -25.14
C SER A 19 62.27 -9.55 -24.47
N TRP A 20 60.99 -9.19 -24.44
CA TRP A 20 60.50 -7.93 -23.91
C TRP A 20 60.90 -7.63 -22.46
N PRO A 21 60.89 -8.57 -21.50
CA PRO A 21 61.32 -8.29 -20.12
C PRO A 21 62.75 -7.73 -20.05
N GLN A 22 63.69 -8.30 -20.82
CA GLN A 22 65.08 -7.83 -20.83
C GLN A 22 65.22 -6.48 -21.54
N MET A 23 64.50 -6.27 -22.64
CA MET A 23 64.47 -4.96 -23.31
C MET A 23 63.89 -3.88 -22.40
N ILE A 24 62.84 -4.18 -21.65
CA ILE A 24 62.25 -3.26 -20.67
C ILE A 24 63.27 -2.94 -19.56
N PHE A 25 64.01 -3.92 -19.05
CA PHE A 25 65.08 -3.67 -18.06
C PHE A 25 66.15 -2.71 -18.59
N ASN A 26 66.62 -2.90 -19.84
CA ASN A 26 67.61 -2.01 -20.43
C ASN A 26 67.06 -0.58 -20.64
N ILE A 27 65.79 -0.45 -21.08
CA ILE A 27 65.13 0.86 -21.21
C ILE A 27 64.99 1.53 -19.84
N LEU A 28 64.70 0.76 -18.78
CA LEU A 28 64.62 1.28 -17.42
C LEU A 28 65.98 1.78 -16.92
N GLU A 29 67.08 1.06 -17.15
CA GLU A 29 68.43 1.51 -16.78
C GLU A 29 68.83 2.80 -17.52
N ASP A 30 68.62 2.87 -18.84
CA ASP A 30 68.87 4.07 -19.64
C ASP A 30 68.04 5.27 -19.16
N SER A 31 66.77 5.01 -18.79
CA SER A 31 65.88 6.03 -18.25
C SER A 31 66.33 6.49 -16.86
N GLU A 32 66.83 5.59 -16.03
CA GLU A 32 67.36 5.91 -14.69
C GLU A 32 68.63 6.75 -14.78
N TYR A 33 69.51 6.46 -15.75
CA TYR A 33 70.69 7.28 -16.01
C TYR A 33 70.31 8.70 -16.46
N LYS A 34 69.42 8.82 -17.44
CA LYS A 34 68.89 10.12 -17.91
C LYS A 34 68.18 10.89 -16.80
N TYR A 35 67.48 10.19 -15.90
CA TYR A 35 66.84 10.80 -14.75
C TYR A 35 67.88 11.41 -13.79
N LYS A 36 68.95 10.68 -13.46
CA LYS A 36 70.03 11.18 -12.58
C LYS A 36 70.76 12.38 -13.18
N GLU A 37 71.07 12.35 -14.48
CA GLU A 37 71.73 13.45 -15.19
C GLU A 37 70.87 14.72 -15.22
N ASN A 38 69.61 14.62 -15.64
CA ASN A 38 68.70 15.76 -15.69
C ASN A 38 68.42 16.31 -14.29
N ARG A 39 68.31 15.44 -13.27
CA ARG A 39 68.14 15.88 -11.87
C ARG A 39 69.33 16.71 -11.40
N ALA A 40 70.56 16.31 -11.71
CA ALA A 40 71.74 17.07 -11.35
C ALA A 40 71.78 18.46 -12.03
N ARG A 41 71.47 18.53 -13.33
CA ARG A 41 71.41 19.79 -14.07
C ARG A 41 70.38 20.77 -13.48
N PHE A 42 69.15 20.29 -13.24
CA PHE A 42 68.09 21.16 -12.70
C PHE A 42 68.33 21.62 -11.27
N ILE A 43 69.08 20.87 -10.46
CA ILE A 43 69.48 21.32 -9.12
C ILE A 43 70.51 22.46 -9.20
N ILE A 44 71.40 22.46 -10.19
CA ILE A 44 72.37 23.55 -10.40
C ILE A 44 71.62 24.82 -10.85
N GLU A 45 70.77 24.71 -11.88
CA GLU A 45 69.96 25.84 -12.37
C GLU A 45 69.12 26.47 -11.26
N LEU A 46 68.50 25.65 -10.39
CA LEU A 46 67.69 26.13 -9.27
C LEU A 46 68.51 26.91 -8.23
N LYS A 47 69.77 26.55 -8.01
CA LYS A 47 70.65 27.28 -7.07
C LYS A 47 71.04 28.64 -7.63
N ASP A 48 71.44 28.70 -8.90
CA ASP A 48 71.82 29.95 -9.56
C ASP A 48 70.62 30.93 -9.59
N ASP A 49 69.44 30.43 -9.94
CA ASP A 49 68.17 31.19 -9.93
C ASP A 49 67.82 31.73 -8.53
N SER A 50 68.08 30.94 -7.48
CA SER A 50 67.82 31.28 -6.09
C SER A 50 68.77 32.37 -5.57
N GLU A 51 70.04 32.34 -5.99
CA GLU A 51 71.02 33.36 -5.64
C GLU A 51 70.68 34.69 -6.33
N GLN A 52 70.35 34.67 -7.62
CA GLN A 52 69.94 35.86 -8.36
C GLN A 52 68.70 36.52 -7.75
N LEU A 53 67.68 35.72 -7.37
CA LEU A 53 66.47 36.25 -6.75
C LEU A 53 66.76 36.92 -5.39
N THR A 54 67.77 36.45 -4.65
CA THR A 54 68.17 37.05 -3.37
C THR A 54 68.77 38.44 -3.58
N GLU A 55 69.58 38.62 -4.63
CA GLU A 55 70.11 39.94 -5.03
C GLU A 55 69.00 40.89 -5.51
N ASP A 56 68.07 40.37 -6.32
CA ASP A 56 66.93 41.14 -6.84
C ASP A 56 66.03 41.67 -5.70
N ILE A 57 65.83 40.88 -4.63
CA ILE A 57 65.07 41.29 -3.44
C ILE A 57 65.82 42.38 -2.65
N ALA A 58 67.15 42.32 -2.57
CA ALA A 58 67.95 43.34 -1.91
C ALA A 58 67.91 44.69 -2.66
N GLN A 59 67.93 44.66 -4.00
CA GLN A 59 67.74 45.87 -4.82
C GLN A 59 66.34 46.47 -4.63
N LEU A 60 65.31 45.62 -4.58
CA LEU A 60 63.93 46.05 -4.36
C LEU A 60 63.75 46.75 -3.00
N GLN A 61 64.40 46.27 -1.94
CA GLN A 61 64.41 46.95 -0.63
C GLN A 61 64.93 48.39 -0.75
N HIS A 62 66.02 48.59 -1.48
CA HIS A 62 66.60 49.93 -1.66
C HIS A 62 65.66 50.87 -2.42
N GLU A 63 64.99 50.39 -3.47
CA GLU A 63 63.99 51.17 -4.22
C GLU A 63 62.77 51.56 -3.37
N VAL A 64 62.32 50.68 -2.48
CA VAL A 64 61.20 50.91 -1.56
C VAL A 64 61.57 51.95 -0.50
N ASP A 65 62.78 51.86 0.07
CA ASP A 65 63.28 52.82 1.06
C ASP A 65 63.46 54.22 0.44
N LEU A 66 63.94 54.31 -0.81
CA LEU A 66 63.99 55.55 -1.57
C LEU A 66 62.61 56.14 -1.88
N PHE A 67 61.61 55.30 -2.12
CA PHE A 67 60.24 55.74 -2.37
C PHE A 67 59.60 56.37 -1.12
N ALA A 68 59.92 55.86 0.08
CA ALA A 68 59.40 56.40 1.33
C ALA A 68 59.83 57.87 1.59
N VAL A 69 60.97 58.31 1.04
CA VAL A 69 61.55 59.64 1.27
C VAL A 69 61.12 60.69 0.22
N LEU A 70 60.69 60.27 -0.98
CA LEU A 70 60.46 61.15 -2.15
C LEU A 70 58.97 61.46 -2.43
N VAL A 71 58.16 61.61 -1.38
CA VAL A 71 56.71 61.81 -1.50
C VAL A 71 56.37 63.31 -1.64
N GLU A 72 55.87 63.72 -2.81
CA GLU A 72 55.30 65.06 -3.05
C GLU A 72 53.79 64.97 -3.35
N GLU A 73 52.99 65.88 -2.80
CA GLU A 73 51.51 65.85 -2.92
C GLU A 73 51.01 66.15 -4.35
N SER A 74 51.78 66.88 -5.16
CA SER A 74 51.34 67.39 -6.47
C SER A 74 51.36 66.36 -7.61
N LYS A 75 51.78 65.11 -7.35
CA LYS A 75 52.07 64.08 -8.37
C LYS A 75 51.41 62.73 -8.08
N THR A 76 50.16 62.74 -7.63
CA THR A 76 49.38 61.55 -7.24
C THR A 76 49.38 60.42 -8.28
N ASP A 77 49.24 60.74 -9.57
CA ASP A 77 49.19 59.74 -10.64
C ASP A 77 50.58 59.11 -10.93
N GLU A 78 51.65 59.91 -10.91
CA GLU A 78 53.02 59.41 -11.05
C GLU A 78 53.40 58.49 -9.87
N HIS A 79 52.98 58.86 -8.65
CA HIS A 79 53.18 58.05 -7.46
C HIS A 79 52.37 56.74 -7.51
N TYR A 80 51.12 56.76 -7.98
CA TYR A 80 50.32 55.55 -8.17
C TYR A 80 50.94 54.59 -9.19
N GLU A 81 51.40 55.06 -10.35
CA GLU A 81 52.05 54.21 -11.35
C GLU A 81 53.37 53.60 -10.84
N LYS A 82 54.14 54.37 -10.07
CA LYS A 82 55.40 53.87 -9.47
C LYS A 82 55.10 52.82 -8.39
N VAL A 83 54.06 53.04 -7.58
CA VAL A 83 53.58 52.08 -6.59
C VAL A 83 53.12 50.78 -7.22
N ARG A 84 52.32 50.89 -8.30
CA ARG A 84 51.82 49.73 -9.03
C ARG A 84 52.98 48.90 -9.61
N ARG A 85 53.96 49.55 -10.25
CA ARG A 85 55.16 48.87 -10.78
C ARG A 85 55.97 48.14 -9.71
N LEU A 86 56.20 48.77 -8.56
CA LEU A 86 56.90 48.15 -7.43
C LEU A 86 56.12 46.97 -6.86
N TRP A 87 54.80 47.09 -6.76
CA TRP A 87 53.93 46.02 -6.29
C TRP A 87 53.88 44.82 -7.24
N ASP A 88 53.78 45.06 -8.55
CA ASP A 88 53.78 44.00 -9.56
C ASP A 88 55.10 43.20 -9.50
N ARG A 89 56.25 43.88 -9.35
CA ARG A 89 57.55 43.24 -9.11
C ARG A 89 57.57 42.42 -7.80
N MET A 90 56.98 42.93 -6.71
CA MET A 90 56.87 42.19 -5.45
C MET A 90 56.04 40.90 -5.60
N GLN A 91 54.93 40.94 -6.35
CA GLN A 91 54.11 39.76 -6.62
C GLN A 91 54.81 38.77 -7.56
N GLU A 92 55.54 39.27 -8.57
CA GLU A 92 56.38 38.44 -9.43
C GLU A 92 57.42 37.67 -8.60
N TYR A 93 58.16 38.35 -7.72
CA TYR A 93 59.15 37.69 -6.86
C TYR A 93 58.49 36.70 -5.89
N ARG A 94 57.30 37.01 -5.35
CA ARG A 94 56.53 36.07 -4.53
C ARG A 94 56.17 34.80 -5.31
N SER A 95 55.73 34.93 -6.56
CA SER A 95 55.41 33.78 -7.41
C SER A 95 56.66 32.96 -7.77
N ARG A 96 57.82 33.61 -7.99
CA ARG A 96 59.11 32.94 -8.20
C ARG A 96 59.54 32.16 -6.95
N ILE A 97 59.35 32.72 -5.75
CA ILE A 97 59.62 32.01 -4.48
C ILE A 97 58.74 30.76 -4.35
N GLU A 98 57.45 30.84 -4.66
CA GLU A 98 56.54 29.68 -4.60
C GLU A 98 56.96 28.60 -5.62
N LEU A 99 57.33 29.01 -6.83
CA LEU A 99 57.87 28.11 -7.86
C LEU A 99 59.17 27.43 -7.39
N TYR A 100 60.12 28.19 -6.85
CA TYR A 100 61.40 27.65 -6.38
C TYR A 100 61.21 26.70 -5.20
N ASN A 101 60.39 27.05 -4.21
CA ASN A 101 60.04 26.17 -3.09
C ASN A 101 59.35 24.87 -3.54
N SER A 102 58.55 24.92 -4.62
CA SER A 102 57.94 23.73 -5.21
C SER A 102 58.98 22.81 -5.88
N ARG A 103 59.97 23.39 -6.56
CA ARG A 103 61.10 22.66 -7.18
C ARG A 103 62.01 22.06 -6.11
N GLU A 104 62.34 22.80 -5.05
CA GLU A 104 63.12 22.30 -3.91
C GLU A 104 62.45 21.07 -3.28
N LEU A 105 61.12 21.10 -3.10
CA LEU A 105 60.37 19.97 -2.58
C LEU A 105 60.42 18.76 -3.52
N LEU A 106 60.27 18.96 -4.84
CA LEU A 106 60.36 17.90 -5.85
C LEU A 106 61.74 17.22 -5.85
N PHE A 107 62.81 17.98 -5.57
CA PHE A 107 64.16 17.44 -5.47
C PHE A 107 64.53 16.89 -4.08
N ALA A 108 63.59 16.93 -3.13
CA ALA A 108 63.78 16.59 -1.72
C ALA A 108 64.86 17.44 -1.01
N MET A 109 64.97 18.71 -1.39
CA MET A 109 65.83 19.71 -0.74
C MET A 109 65.06 20.48 0.34
N PRO A 110 65.74 21.00 1.38
CA PRO A 110 65.10 21.87 2.37
C PRO A 110 64.65 23.18 1.73
N LYS A 111 63.46 23.66 2.12
CA LYS A 111 62.87 24.90 1.59
C LYS A 111 63.64 26.14 2.01
N THR A 112 63.99 26.99 1.06
CA THR A 112 64.67 28.26 1.31
C THR A 112 63.68 29.33 1.80
N ARG A 113 64.02 30.03 2.89
CA ARG A 113 63.15 31.05 3.51
C ARG A 113 63.58 32.46 3.13
N TYR A 114 62.74 33.13 2.35
CA TYR A 114 62.93 34.53 1.94
C TYR A 114 62.13 35.47 2.86
N SER A 115 62.62 35.70 4.09
CA SER A 115 61.93 36.56 5.06
C SER A 115 61.90 38.04 4.68
N ASP A 116 62.85 38.49 3.87
CA ASP A 116 63.04 39.91 3.56
C ASP A 116 61.95 40.45 2.63
N LEU A 117 61.55 39.69 1.60
CA LEU A 117 60.45 40.10 0.72
C LEU A 117 59.13 40.28 1.50
N LYS A 118 58.86 39.42 2.48
CA LYS A 118 57.66 39.53 3.31
C LYS A 118 57.69 40.83 4.13
N ARG A 119 58.84 41.19 4.70
CA ARG A 119 59.01 42.45 5.44
C ARG A 119 58.87 43.67 4.53
N ILE A 120 59.41 43.60 3.31
CA ILE A 120 59.27 44.67 2.30
C ILE A 120 57.80 44.89 1.95
N ILE A 121 57.05 43.82 1.67
CA ILE A 121 55.62 43.88 1.34
C ILE A 121 54.83 44.49 2.50
N GLU A 122 55.08 44.04 3.74
CA GLU A 122 54.40 44.56 4.93
C GLU A 122 54.70 46.04 5.19
N ALA A 123 55.93 46.49 4.93
CA ALA A 123 56.33 47.90 5.07
C ALA A 123 55.76 48.79 3.94
N PHE A 124 55.63 48.26 2.73
CA PHE A 124 55.17 49.02 1.55
C PHE A 124 53.64 49.11 1.42
N GLU A 125 52.90 48.14 1.95
CA GLU A 125 51.43 48.05 1.85
C GLU A 125 50.68 49.34 2.25
N PRO A 126 51.04 50.07 3.33
CA PRO A 126 50.37 51.33 3.67
C PRO A 126 50.48 52.40 2.59
N TYR A 127 51.64 52.52 1.93
CA TYR A 127 51.85 53.48 0.85
C TYR A 127 51.06 53.06 -0.41
N ARG A 128 50.98 51.75 -0.67
CA ARG A 128 50.16 51.21 -1.77
C ARG A 128 48.69 51.57 -1.62
N GLN A 129 48.13 51.32 -0.45
CA GLN A 129 46.73 51.60 -0.15
C GLN A 129 46.44 53.10 -0.23
N LEU A 130 47.33 53.96 0.26
CA LEU A 130 47.18 55.41 0.19
C LEU A 130 47.04 55.91 -1.25
N TRP A 131 48.03 55.61 -2.10
CA TRP A 131 48.06 56.14 -3.47
C TRP A 131 47.00 55.52 -4.37
N THR A 132 46.59 54.28 -4.11
CA THR A 132 45.46 53.65 -4.81
C THR A 132 44.15 54.37 -4.49
N VAL A 133 43.86 54.60 -3.21
CA VAL A 133 42.65 55.34 -2.80
C VAL A 133 42.68 56.79 -3.30
N ALA A 134 43.85 57.44 -3.26
CA ALA A 134 44.01 58.81 -3.75
C ALA A 134 43.69 58.94 -5.24
N HIS A 135 44.19 58.02 -6.06
CA HIS A 135 43.93 57.99 -7.50
C HIS A 135 42.47 57.62 -7.82
N GLU A 136 41.95 56.53 -7.21
CA GLU A 136 40.56 56.09 -7.42
C GLU A 136 39.55 57.17 -7.02
N PHE A 137 39.75 57.83 -5.88
CA PHE A 137 38.92 58.94 -5.44
C PHE A 137 39.07 60.16 -6.37
N GLY A 138 40.29 60.48 -6.81
CA GLY A 138 40.56 61.57 -7.75
C GLY A 138 39.87 61.39 -9.10
N VAL A 139 39.77 60.16 -9.61
CA VAL A 139 39.06 59.83 -10.86
C VAL A 139 37.55 59.74 -10.68
N SER A 140 37.10 59.21 -9.54
CA SER A 140 35.68 58.91 -9.31
C SER A 140 34.88 60.12 -8.82
N TYR A 141 35.49 61.01 -8.03
CA TYR A 141 34.83 62.19 -7.49
C TYR A 141 34.28 63.14 -8.58
N PRO A 142 35.04 63.53 -9.63
CA PRO A 142 34.50 64.34 -10.73
C PRO A 142 33.38 63.63 -11.48
N LYS A 143 33.50 62.30 -11.69
CA LYS A 143 32.45 61.50 -12.35
C LYS A 143 31.16 61.47 -11.55
N TRP A 144 31.23 61.39 -10.23
CA TRP A 144 30.04 61.38 -9.37
C TRP A 144 29.42 62.77 -9.18
N HIS A 145 30.26 63.81 -9.14
CA HIS A 145 29.83 65.17 -8.91
C HIS A 145 29.30 65.87 -10.18
N GLU A 146 30.00 65.71 -11.30
CA GLU A 146 29.75 66.41 -12.58
C GLU A 146 29.26 65.49 -13.71
N GLY A 147 29.32 64.17 -13.52
CA GLY A 147 28.81 63.20 -14.49
C GLY A 147 27.29 63.08 -14.48
N ILE A 148 26.76 62.40 -15.50
CA ILE A 148 25.32 62.14 -15.66
C ILE A 148 24.81 61.33 -14.48
N PHE A 149 23.86 61.89 -13.73
CA PHE A 149 23.34 61.28 -12.51
C PHE A 149 22.57 59.98 -12.78
N GLN A 150 22.00 59.84 -13.98
CA GLN A 150 21.24 58.64 -14.36
C GLN A 150 22.09 57.39 -14.58
N ASP A 151 23.39 57.54 -14.84
CA ASP A 151 24.31 56.42 -15.08
C ASP A 151 25.03 55.97 -13.80
N GLN A 152 24.81 56.70 -12.71
CA GLN A 152 25.43 56.42 -11.42
C GLN A 152 24.70 55.28 -10.68
N ASP A 153 25.47 54.33 -10.18
CA ASP A 153 24.99 53.28 -9.27
C ASP A 153 25.20 53.74 -7.83
N ALA A 154 24.09 54.05 -7.15
CA ALA A 154 24.14 54.56 -5.79
C ALA A 154 24.70 53.55 -4.77
N GLU A 155 24.49 52.25 -4.99
CA GLU A 155 24.95 51.19 -4.08
C GLU A 155 26.48 50.99 -4.23
N ALA A 156 26.98 50.98 -5.46
CA ALA A 156 28.41 50.89 -5.73
C ALA A 156 29.20 52.12 -5.20
N ILE A 157 28.62 53.32 -5.31
CA ILE A 157 29.22 54.56 -4.78
C ILE A 157 29.29 54.51 -3.24
N GLU A 158 28.20 54.11 -2.58
CA GLU A 158 28.16 54.00 -1.12
C GLU A 158 29.20 53.00 -0.59
N LEU A 159 29.30 51.82 -1.20
CA LEU A 159 30.28 50.79 -0.84
C LEU A 159 31.72 51.30 -1.00
N SER A 160 32.02 51.97 -2.11
CA SER A 160 33.36 52.51 -2.41
C SER A 160 33.76 53.59 -1.41
N VAL A 161 32.88 54.56 -1.15
CA VAL A 161 33.15 55.67 -0.20
C VAL A 161 33.33 55.15 1.23
N GLN A 162 32.49 54.20 1.68
CA GLN A 162 32.65 53.58 3.00
C GLN A 162 33.95 52.76 3.11
N GLY A 163 34.32 52.04 2.04
CA GLY A 163 35.56 51.26 1.96
C GLY A 163 36.81 52.14 2.02
N TRP A 164 36.85 53.21 1.23
CA TRP A 164 37.95 54.18 1.23
C TRP A 164 38.09 54.91 2.57
N PHE A 165 36.97 55.32 3.19
CA PHE A 165 36.99 55.96 4.51
C PHE A 165 37.59 55.08 5.60
N LYS A 166 37.16 53.80 5.68
CA LYS A 166 37.73 52.83 6.64
C LYS A 166 39.23 52.60 6.40
N THR A 167 39.64 52.54 5.13
CA THR A 167 41.03 52.32 4.74
C THR A 167 41.90 53.52 5.14
N LEU A 168 41.49 54.74 4.82
CA LEU A 168 42.22 55.96 5.18
C LEU A 168 42.29 56.21 6.69
N GLN A 169 41.24 55.90 7.46
CA GLN A 169 41.29 55.96 8.92
C GLN A 169 42.32 55.00 9.53
N LYS A 170 42.48 53.81 8.93
CA LYS A 170 43.50 52.85 9.35
C LYS A 170 44.91 53.35 8.99
N LEU A 171 45.07 53.91 7.79
CA LEU A 171 46.35 54.46 7.30
C LEU A 171 46.83 55.65 8.11
N ALA A 172 45.91 56.52 8.55
CA ALA A 172 46.20 57.66 9.43
C ALA A 172 46.87 57.25 10.76
N ARG A 173 46.67 55.99 11.20
CA ARG A 173 47.28 55.44 12.44
C ARG A 173 48.55 54.64 12.18
N SER A 174 48.76 54.13 10.97
CA SER A 174 49.86 53.21 10.65
C SER A 174 51.08 53.89 10.01
N LEU A 175 50.88 54.99 9.28
CA LEU A 175 51.96 55.76 8.66
C LEU A 175 52.67 56.61 9.73
N ARG A 176 54.02 56.64 9.69
CA ARG A 176 54.85 57.36 10.68
C ARG A 176 55.49 58.63 10.13
N ASP A 177 55.59 58.77 8.81
CA ASP A 177 56.20 59.92 8.14
C ASP A 177 55.19 61.06 7.99
N GLU A 178 55.63 62.31 8.16
CA GLU A 178 54.75 63.49 8.20
C GLU A 178 54.03 63.75 6.86
N THR A 179 54.72 63.59 5.72
CA THR A 179 54.18 63.96 4.40
C THR A 179 53.01 63.08 3.93
N PRO A 180 53.07 61.74 3.99
CA PRO A 180 51.93 60.87 3.63
C PRO A 180 50.72 61.03 4.57
N VAL A 181 50.94 61.39 5.84
CA VAL A 181 49.85 61.60 6.82
C VAL A 181 49.03 62.85 6.47
N ILE A 182 49.67 63.91 5.97
CA ILE A 182 48.99 65.12 5.50
C ILE A 182 48.05 64.79 4.32
N VAL A 183 48.51 63.99 3.35
CA VAL A 183 47.70 63.55 2.20
C VAL A 183 46.50 62.71 2.64
N VAL A 184 46.69 61.81 3.62
CA VAL A 184 45.58 61.03 4.21
C VAL A 184 44.55 61.95 4.87
N GLN A 185 44.98 62.96 5.62
CA GLN A 185 44.07 63.91 6.28
C GLN A 185 43.28 64.74 5.25
N ALA A 186 43.94 65.26 4.21
CA ALA A 186 43.28 65.99 3.13
C ALA A 186 42.23 65.14 2.38
N LEU A 187 42.52 63.85 2.14
CA LEU A 187 41.56 62.92 1.51
C LEU A 187 40.39 62.57 2.43
N LEU A 188 40.65 62.40 3.74
CA LEU A 188 39.61 62.17 4.74
C LEU A 188 38.65 63.37 4.81
N GLU A 189 39.16 64.59 4.86
CA GLU A 189 38.33 65.81 4.86
C GLU A 189 37.45 65.89 3.61
N ARG A 190 38.01 65.62 2.42
CA ARG A 190 37.24 65.61 1.17
C ARG A 190 36.16 64.52 1.12
N LEU A 191 36.43 63.34 1.68
CA LEU A 191 35.44 62.26 1.79
C LEU A 191 34.34 62.59 2.80
N GLU A 192 34.69 63.23 3.93
CA GLU A 192 33.71 63.67 4.92
C GLU A 192 32.77 64.75 4.38
N LEU A 193 33.26 65.62 3.48
CA LEU A 193 32.41 66.59 2.78
C LEU A 193 31.44 65.93 1.79
N PHE A 194 31.81 64.80 1.17
CA PHE A 194 30.95 64.11 0.20
C PHE A 194 29.93 63.15 0.84
N ARG A 195 30.27 62.54 1.98
CA ARG A 195 29.45 61.53 2.66
C ARG A 195 27.99 61.95 2.96
N PRO A 196 27.68 63.21 3.33
CA PRO A 196 26.30 63.66 3.54
C PRO A 196 25.42 63.58 2.28
N TYR A 197 26.00 63.54 1.08
CA TYR A 197 25.25 63.46 -0.18
C TYR A 197 24.82 62.02 -0.51
N LEU A 198 25.48 60.98 0.04
CA LEU A 198 25.16 59.58 -0.26
C LEU A 198 23.68 59.20 -0.02
N PRO A 199 23.05 59.58 1.11
CA PRO A 199 21.65 59.22 1.36
C PRO A 199 20.67 59.91 0.41
N LEU A 200 21.06 61.06 -0.17
CA LEU A 200 20.28 61.74 -1.21
C LEU A 200 20.42 61.00 -2.55
N ILE A 201 21.64 60.56 -2.87
CA ILE A 201 21.94 59.80 -4.09
C ILE A 201 21.15 58.49 -4.09
N THR A 202 21.17 57.73 -3.00
CA THR A 202 20.42 56.47 -2.86
C THR A 202 18.91 56.69 -2.90
N ALA A 203 18.40 57.75 -2.25
CA ALA A 203 16.98 58.05 -2.26
C ALA A 203 16.47 58.43 -3.66
N LEU A 204 17.22 59.21 -4.45
CA LEU A 204 16.83 59.67 -5.78
C LEU A 204 17.11 58.67 -6.90
N ARG A 205 18.04 57.72 -6.69
CA ARG A 205 18.35 56.61 -7.61
C ARG A 205 17.56 55.34 -7.34
N ASN A 206 16.55 55.42 -6.47
CA ASN A 206 15.69 54.28 -6.19
C ASN A 206 14.88 53.87 -7.45
N PRO A 207 15.02 52.61 -7.92
CA PRO A 207 14.33 52.11 -9.12
C PRO A 207 12.80 52.08 -8.98
N GLY A 208 12.28 52.13 -7.75
CA GLY A 208 10.84 52.22 -7.47
C GLY A 208 10.22 53.60 -7.68
N LEU A 209 11.02 54.64 -7.93
CA LEU A 209 10.48 55.99 -8.17
C LEU A 209 9.76 56.06 -9.53
N ARG A 210 8.48 56.41 -9.49
CA ARG A 210 7.61 56.64 -10.66
C ARG A 210 7.23 58.13 -10.73
N ASP A 211 6.59 58.56 -11.82
CA ASP A 211 6.16 59.96 -11.99
C ASP A 211 5.33 60.50 -10.81
N ARG A 212 4.53 59.65 -10.15
CA ARG A 212 3.77 60.03 -8.93
C ARG A 212 4.68 60.38 -7.74
N HIS A 213 5.82 59.71 -7.60
CA HIS A 213 6.80 59.98 -6.54
C HIS A 213 7.59 61.25 -6.86
N TRP A 214 8.00 61.43 -8.12
CA TRP A 214 8.65 62.66 -8.60
C TRP A 214 7.79 63.91 -8.42
N LYS A 215 6.46 63.81 -8.62
CA LYS A 215 5.52 64.88 -8.31
C LYS A 215 5.47 65.24 -6.81
N LYS A 216 5.54 64.24 -5.92
CA LYS A 216 5.61 64.47 -4.47
C LYS A 216 6.95 65.10 -4.06
N ILE A 217 8.07 64.61 -4.62
CA ILE A 217 9.42 65.17 -4.40
C ILE A 217 9.47 66.63 -4.88
N SER A 218 8.91 66.92 -6.05
CA SER A 218 8.82 68.29 -6.59
C SER A 218 7.96 69.21 -5.71
N ALA A 219 6.86 68.69 -5.15
CA ALA A 219 6.01 69.44 -4.23
C ALA A 219 6.71 69.77 -2.90
N VAL A 220 7.49 68.83 -2.36
CA VAL A 220 8.30 69.03 -1.15
C VAL A 220 9.43 70.04 -1.39
N ALA A 221 10.09 69.97 -2.55
CA ALA A 221 11.19 70.85 -2.92
C ALA A 221 10.74 72.25 -3.42
N GLY A 222 9.44 72.47 -3.64
CA GLY A 222 8.89 73.73 -4.17
C GLY A 222 9.34 74.09 -5.61
N LYS A 223 10.04 73.18 -6.29
CA LYS A 223 10.62 73.34 -7.64
C LYS A 223 10.36 72.07 -8.44
N SER A 224 10.30 72.17 -9.78
CA SER A 224 10.11 71.00 -10.64
C SER A 224 11.40 70.15 -10.65
N VAL A 225 11.35 68.97 -10.03
CA VAL A 225 12.47 68.03 -9.94
C VAL A 225 12.11 66.80 -10.77
N LYS A 226 12.65 66.72 -11.99
CA LYS A 226 12.60 65.53 -12.83
C LYS A 226 13.99 65.31 -13.40
N LEU A 227 14.50 64.08 -13.30
CA LEU A 227 15.78 63.72 -13.89
C LEU A 227 15.65 63.81 -15.42
N GLN A 228 16.41 64.73 -16.03
CA GLN A 228 16.63 64.84 -17.48
C GLN A 228 17.96 64.16 -17.84
N GLU A 229 18.23 63.92 -19.12
CA GLU A 229 19.42 63.19 -19.58
C GLU A 229 20.75 63.90 -19.23
N ASP A 230 20.71 65.20 -18.97
CA ASP A 230 21.85 66.07 -18.62
C ASP A 230 21.97 66.37 -17.11
N THR A 231 21.09 65.79 -16.27
CA THR A 231 21.05 66.12 -14.85
C THR A 231 22.27 65.57 -14.12
N THR A 232 23.02 66.44 -13.43
CA THR A 232 24.18 66.08 -12.59
C THR A 232 23.87 66.20 -11.10
N LEU A 233 24.68 65.57 -10.23
CA LEU A 233 24.53 65.70 -8.78
C LEU A 233 24.65 67.17 -8.33
N GLN A 234 25.54 67.94 -8.96
CA GLN A 234 25.71 69.37 -8.69
C GLN A 234 24.43 70.18 -8.96
N MET A 235 23.70 69.88 -10.04
CA MET A 235 22.41 70.53 -10.34
C MET A 235 21.35 70.19 -9.28
N LEU A 236 21.32 68.93 -8.81
CA LEU A 236 20.40 68.49 -7.76
C LEU A 236 20.68 69.13 -6.40
N LEU A 237 21.96 69.33 -6.07
CA LEU A 237 22.39 70.05 -4.86
C LEU A 237 22.06 71.55 -4.96
N ALA A 238 22.27 72.19 -6.12
CA ALA A 238 21.90 73.58 -6.36
C ALA A 238 20.38 73.85 -6.26
N LEU A 239 19.55 72.82 -6.46
CA LEU A 239 18.11 72.91 -6.26
C LEU A 239 17.70 72.94 -4.78
N GLY A 240 18.61 72.63 -3.85
CA GLY A 240 18.36 72.61 -2.39
C GLY A 240 17.76 71.30 -1.88
N LEU A 241 17.91 70.19 -2.63
CA LEU A 241 17.29 68.91 -2.27
C LEU A 241 17.87 68.28 -1.00
N GLN A 242 19.10 68.67 -0.62
CA GLN A 242 19.75 68.23 0.60
C GLN A 242 19.00 68.71 1.87
N ASP A 243 18.37 69.89 1.82
CA ASP A 243 17.64 70.47 2.97
C ASP A 243 16.32 69.74 3.24
N HIS A 244 15.83 68.96 2.28
CA HIS A 244 14.59 68.18 2.36
C HIS A 244 14.81 66.66 2.40
N LEU A 245 16.04 66.23 2.72
CA LEU A 245 16.48 64.82 2.65
C LEU A 245 15.53 63.84 3.36
N ILE A 246 15.07 64.16 4.56
CA ILE A 246 14.22 63.28 5.38
C ILE A 246 12.91 62.94 4.64
N HIS A 247 12.25 63.96 4.08
CA HIS A 247 11.00 63.75 3.33
C HIS A 247 11.22 63.03 1.99
N ILE A 248 12.35 63.27 1.33
CA ILE A 248 12.72 62.55 0.10
C ILE A 248 12.97 61.07 0.40
N GLN A 249 13.63 60.76 1.53
CA GLN A 249 13.83 59.39 1.99
C GLN A 249 12.51 58.68 2.31
N GLU A 250 11.57 59.33 3.02
CA GLU A 250 10.25 58.76 3.29
C GLU A 250 9.49 58.41 2.00
N ILE A 251 9.52 59.30 1.00
CA ILE A 251 8.90 59.06 -0.32
C ILE A 251 9.61 57.91 -1.05
N SER A 252 10.94 57.86 -0.98
CA SER A 252 11.74 56.79 -1.59
C SER A 252 11.49 55.44 -0.92
N GLU A 253 11.42 55.37 0.40
CA GLU A 253 11.07 54.14 1.12
C GLU A 253 9.66 53.63 0.78
N TYR A 254 8.69 54.55 0.66
CA TYR A 254 7.35 54.21 0.19
C TYR A 254 7.39 53.61 -1.21
N ALA A 255 8.16 54.22 -2.12
CA ALA A 255 8.38 53.74 -3.48
C ALA A 255 9.06 52.37 -3.53
N SER A 256 10.04 52.11 -2.65
CA SER A 256 10.69 50.80 -2.52
C SER A 256 9.70 49.71 -2.11
N LYS A 257 8.84 49.98 -1.12
CA LYS A 257 7.84 49.01 -0.65
C LYS A 257 6.79 48.72 -1.72
N GLU A 258 6.36 49.75 -2.46
CA GLU A 258 5.46 49.59 -3.60
C GLU A 258 6.11 48.77 -4.74
N TYR A 259 7.36 49.08 -5.10
CA TYR A 259 8.11 48.37 -6.13
C TYR A 259 8.34 46.89 -5.79
N ARG A 260 8.54 46.56 -4.51
CA ARG A 260 8.61 45.16 -4.06
C ARG A 260 7.31 44.40 -4.33
N LEU A 261 6.16 45.03 -4.06
CA LEU A 261 4.85 44.43 -4.36
C LEU A 261 4.66 44.26 -5.88
N GLU A 262 5.07 45.24 -6.68
CA GLU A 262 5.05 45.17 -8.14
C GLU A 262 5.89 43.99 -8.66
N LYS A 263 7.13 43.87 -8.19
CA LYS A 263 8.03 42.77 -8.56
C LYS A 263 7.53 41.40 -8.12
N GLN A 264 6.93 41.30 -6.94
CA GLN A 264 6.31 40.06 -6.47
C GLN A 264 5.13 39.65 -7.36
N LEU A 265 4.28 40.59 -7.76
CA LEU A 265 3.18 40.32 -8.70
C LEU A 265 3.70 39.91 -10.08
N GLU A 266 4.68 40.62 -10.63
CA GLU A 266 5.33 40.27 -11.90
C GLU A 266 5.94 38.86 -11.86
N LYS A 267 6.60 38.51 -10.75
CA LYS A 267 7.18 37.18 -10.54
C LYS A 267 6.10 36.10 -10.55
N MET A 268 5.04 36.28 -9.75
CA MET A 268 3.91 35.33 -9.73
C MET A 268 3.29 35.17 -11.12
N GLN A 269 3.04 36.28 -11.83
CA GLN A 269 2.52 36.23 -13.20
C GLN A 269 3.47 35.54 -14.18
N GLY A 270 4.79 35.70 -13.99
CA GLY A 270 5.83 35.05 -14.80
C GLY A 270 5.85 33.53 -14.62
N GLU A 271 5.75 33.05 -13.39
CA GLU A 271 5.74 31.61 -13.08
C GLU A 271 4.57 30.91 -13.81
N TRP A 272 3.36 31.47 -13.76
CA TRP A 272 2.17 30.93 -14.44
C TRP A 272 2.23 30.88 -15.97
N LYS A 273 3.15 31.61 -16.62
CA LYS A 273 3.28 31.56 -18.09
C LYS A 273 3.79 30.21 -18.59
N THR A 274 4.51 29.48 -17.75
CA THR A 274 5.15 28.20 -18.12
C THR A 274 4.34 26.98 -17.69
N VAL A 275 3.35 27.16 -16.81
CA VAL A 275 2.57 26.06 -16.24
C VAL A 275 1.58 25.53 -17.27
N GLN A 276 1.64 24.22 -17.52
CA GLN A 276 0.81 23.50 -18.47
C GLN A 276 0.10 22.33 -17.78
N PHE A 277 -1.10 21.99 -18.26
CA PHE A 277 -1.78 20.77 -17.88
C PHE A 277 -1.12 19.54 -18.52
N GLU A 278 -0.85 18.52 -17.70
CA GLU A 278 -0.46 17.20 -18.20
C GLU A 278 -1.70 16.37 -18.50
N LEU A 279 -1.77 15.84 -19.72
CA LEU A 279 -2.90 15.06 -20.22
C LEU A 279 -2.46 13.62 -20.51
N SER A 280 -3.18 12.65 -19.96
CA SER A 280 -3.00 11.23 -20.27
C SER A 280 -4.06 10.74 -21.26
N PRO A 281 -3.72 9.90 -22.25
CA PRO A 281 -4.70 9.33 -23.16
C PRO A 281 -5.62 8.34 -22.43
N TYR A 282 -6.91 8.37 -22.77
CA TYR A 282 -7.94 7.45 -22.29
C TYR A 282 -8.90 7.14 -23.45
N GLU A 283 -8.83 5.92 -23.98
CA GLU A 283 -9.56 5.51 -25.19
C GLU A 283 -9.41 6.52 -26.33
N ASP A 284 -10.52 7.17 -26.73
CA ASP A 284 -10.59 8.19 -27.79
C ASP A 284 -10.48 9.63 -27.25
N THR A 285 -10.23 9.83 -25.96
CA THR A 285 -10.11 11.16 -25.30
C THR A 285 -8.88 11.24 -24.39
N HIS A 286 -8.77 12.32 -23.61
CA HIS A 286 -7.70 12.54 -22.63
C HIS A 286 -8.29 12.77 -21.23
N MET A 287 -7.46 12.61 -20.20
CA MET A 287 -7.75 12.95 -18.80
C MET A 287 -6.62 13.80 -18.22
N LEU A 288 -6.94 14.66 -17.24
CA LEU A 288 -5.96 15.40 -16.45
C LEU A 288 -5.17 14.45 -15.55
N LYS A 289 -3.85 14.61 -15.54
CA LYS A 289 -2.91 13.85 -14.72
C LYS A 289 -2.06 14.80 -13.87
N SER A 290 -1.67 14.36 -12.67
CA SER A 290 -0.65 15.02 -11.82
C SER A 290 -0.90 16.52 -11.58
N VAL A 291 -2.08 16.86 -11.04
CA VAL A 291 -2.48 18.27 -10.82
C VAL A 291 -2.01 18.82 -9.46
N ASP A 292 -1.36 18.00 -8.63
CA ASP A 292 -0.98 18.34 -7.26
C ASP A 292 -0.01 19.54 -7.20
N ASP A 293 1.00 19.57 -8.08
CA ASP A 293 1.96 20.68 -8.17
C ASP A 293 1.27 22.00 -8.56
N ILE A 294 0.25 21.92 -9.43
CA ILE A 294 -0.56 23.06 -9.85
C ILE A 294 -1.42 23.56 -8.69
N GLN A 295 -2.03 22.66 -7.91
CA GLN A 295 -2.81 23.00 -6.73
C GLN A 295 -1.95 23.64 -5.64
N GLN A 296 -0.76 23.09 -5.37
CA GLN A 296 0.18 23.65 -4.41
C GLN A 296 0.62 25.07 -4.81
N LEU A 297 1.01 25.27 -6.07
CA LEU A 297 1.38 26.60 -6.59
C LEU A 297 0.20 27.59 -6.50
N LEU A 298 -1.02 27.11 -6.76
CA LEU A 298 -2.23 27.92 -6.69
C LEU A 298 -2.53 28.40 -5.28
N ASP A 299 -2.52 27.51 -4.30
CA ASP A 299 -2.80 27.84 -2.90
C ASP A 299 -1.75 28.80 -2.33
N ASP A 300 -0.47 28.57 -2.64
CA ASP A 300 0.64 29.46 -2.28
C ASP A 300 0.43 30.88 -2.86
N HIS A 301 0.03 30.97 -4.13
CA HIS A 301 -0.18 32.26 -4.81
C HIS A 301 -1.45 32.97 -4.35
N ILE A 302 -2.49 32.24 -3.96
CA ILE A 302 -3.69 32.81 -3.32
C ILE A 302 -3.31 33.42 -1.96
N LEU A 303 -2.57 32.70 -1.11
CA LEU A 303 -2.12 33.19 0.20
C LEU A 303 -1.22 34.43 0.09
N LYS A 304 -0.25 34.40 -0.84
CA LYS A 304 0.62 35.56 -1.13
C LYS A 304 -0.20 36.75 -1.60
N THR A 305 -1.16 36.54 -2.50
CA THR A 305 -2.01 37.61 -3.04
C THR A 305 -2.88 38.24 -1.95
N GLN A 306 -3.47 37.44 -1.07
CA GLN A 306 -4.24 37.95 0.08
C GLN A 306 -3.37 38.76 1.05
N THR A 307 -2.15 38.29 1.34
CA THR A 307 -1.20 39.01 2.20
C THR A 307 -0.82 40.36 1.61
N MET A 308 -0.60 40.42 0.29
CA MET A 308 -0.26 41.64 -0.42
C MET A 308 -1.43 42.63 -0.51
N LEU A 309 -2.68 42.15 -0.63
CA LEU A 309 -3.89 42.99 -0.55
C LEU A 309 -4.07 43.63 0.83
N GLY A 310 -3.57 42.98 1.90
CA GLY A 310 -3.56 43.53 3.26
C GLY A 310 -2.48 44.60 3.50
N SER A 311 -1.57 44.84 2.54
CA SER A 311 -0.49 45.81 2.70
C SER A 311 -0.99 47.26 2.55
N PRO A 312 -0.58 48.19 3.43
CA PRO A 312 -0.97 49.60 3.32
C PRO A 312 -0.36 50.32 2.10
N TYR A 313 0.59 49.69 1.41
CA TYR A 313 1.30 50.22 0.24
C TYR A 313 0.70 49.78 -1.11
N ILE A 314 -0.41 49.03 -1.11
CA ILE A 314 -1.00 48.43 -2.33
C ILE A 314 -1.78 49.43 -3.21
N LYS A 315 -2.08 50.62 -2.71
CA LYS A 315 -3.12 51.52 -3.25
C LYS A 315 -3.03 51.79 -4.77
N ALA A 316 -1.83 51.91 -5.35
CA ALA A 316 -1.72 52.15 -6.79
C ALA A 316 -1.88 50.90 -7.66
N MET A 317 -1.74 49.70 -7.08
CA MET A 317 -1.85 48.40 -7.75
C MET A 317 -3.07 47.59 -7.30
N GLU A 318 -3.89 48.14 -6.39
CA GLU A 318 -5.02 47.44 -5.77
C GLU A 318 -5.97 46.84 -6.81
N MET A 319 -6.29 47.59 -7.87
CA MET A 319 -7.15 47.11 -8.95
C MET A 319 -6.53 45.91 -9.69
N GLN A 320 -5.24 45.97 -10.03
CA GLN A 320 -4.54 44.87 -10.70
C GLN A 320 -4.45 43.64 -9.80
N MET A 321 -4.22 43.85 -8.50
CA MET A 321 -4.10 42.78 -7.53
C MET A 321 -5.44 42.09 -7.25
N ARG A 322 -6.55 42.84 -7.22
CA ARG A 322 -7.91 42.29 -7.14
C ARG A 322 -8.24 41.45 -8.37
N GLN A 323 -7.95 41.95 -9.57
CA GLN A 323 -8.14 41.17 -10.81
C GLN A 323 -7.30 39.90 -10.82
N TRP A 324 -6.06 39.96 -10.31
CA TRP A 324 -5.20 38.78 -10.16
C TRP A 324 -5.77 37.77 -9.17
N SER A 325 -6.25 38.23 -8.01
CA SER A 325 -6.92 37.40 -7.02
C SER A 325 -8.15 36.71 -7.58
N GLU A 326 -9.00 37.44 -8.32
CA GLU A 326 -10.19 36.88 -8.96
C GLU A 326 -9.83 35.78 -9.97
N ARG A 327 -8.76 35.97 -10.74
CA ARG A 327 -8.26 34.96 -11.69
C ARG A 327 -7.79 33.68 -11.00
N LEU A 328 -7.04 33.79 -9.89
CA LEU A 328 -6.56 32.63 -9.13
C LEU A 328 -7.72 31.88 -8.46
N LEU A 329 -8.66 32.60 -7.84
CA LEU A 329 -9.84 31.98 -7.22
C LEU A 329 -10.71 31.27 -8.26
N ARG A 330 -10.86 31.87 -9.45
CA ARG A 330 -11.56 31.25 -10.57
C ARG A 330 -10.89 29.99 -11.07
N LEU A 331 -9.55 30.00 -11.18
CA LEU A 331 -8.78 28.80 -11.53
C LEU A 331 -8.99 27.69 -10.50
N ARG A 332 -9.03 28.01 -9.20
CA ARG A 332 -9.30 27.03 -8.14
C ARG A 332 -10.65 26.35 -8.31
N ALA A 333 -11.70 27.16 -8.51
CA ALA A 333 -13.05 26.65 -8.76
C ALA A 333 -13.12 25.78 -10.03
N ILE A 334 -12.41 26.16 -11.10
CA ILE A 334 -12.34 25.35 -12.33
C ILE A 334 -11.67 24.01 -12.04
N LEU A 335 -10.53 23.99 -11.35
CA LEU A 335 -9.82 22.74 -11.04
C LEU A 335 -10.66 21.80 -10.18
N GLU A 336 -11.30 22.32 -9.13
CA GLU A 336 -12.18 21.55 -8.25
C GLU A 336 -13.35 20.92 -9.04
N GLU A 337 -14.08 21.71 -9.83
CA GLU A 337 -15.23 21.22 -10.61
C GLU A 337 -14.81 20.32 -11.78
N TRP A 338 -13.65 20.57 -12.41
CA TRP A 338 -13.13 19.73 -13.49
C TRP A 338 -12.73 18.35 -12.96
N LEU A 339 -11.98 18.27 -11.85
CA LEU A 339 -11.62 16.99 -11.24
C LEU A 339 -12.85 16.21 -10.77
N LYS A 340 -13.83 16.89 -10.18
CA LYS A 340 -15.12 16.29 -9.80
C LYS A 340 -15.87 15.72 -11.01
N CYS A 341 -15.89 16.45 -12.11
CA CYS A 341 -16.50 16.02 -13.36
C CYS A 341 -15.76 14.83 -13.96
N GLN A 342 -14.43 14.85 -13.96
CA GLN A 342 -13.59 13.76 -14.46
C GLN A 342 -13.89 12.45 -13.73
N ASN A 343 -13.92 12.47 -12.40
CA ASN A 343 -14.16 11.27 -11.59
C ASN A 343 -15.56 10.70 -11.84
N SER A 344 -16.58 11.54 -11.79
CA SER A 344 -17.98 11.14 -12.02
C SER A 344 -18.21 10.64 -13.46
N TRP A 345 -17.61 11.33 -14.45
CA TRP A 345 -17.71 10.94 -15.85
C TRP A 345 -16.97 9.63 -16.10
N HIS A 346 -15.77 9.44 -15.56
CA HIS A 346 -14.98 8.23 -15.72
C HIS A 346 -15.69 6.99 -15.16
N TYR A 347 -16.38 7.12 -14.02
CA TYR A 347 -17.21 6.04 -13.47
C TYR A 347 -18.45 5.74 -14.35
N LEU A 348 -19.12 6.78 -14.84
CA LEU A 348 -20.36 6.63 -15.62
C LEU A 348 -20.15 6.24 -17.08
N GLU A 349 -18.99 6.51 -17.66
CA GLU A 349 -18.71 6.29 -19.08
C GLU A 349 -18.79 4.80 -19.48
N PRO A 350 -18.13 3.87 -18.77
CA PRO A 350 -18.29 2.44 -19.05
C PRO A 350 -19.74 1.97 -18.88
N ILE A 351 -20.45 2.49 -17.89
CA ILE A 351 -21.85 2.12 -17.58
C ILE A 351 -22.78 2.53 -18.73
N PHE A 352 -22.69 3.77 -19.18
CA PHE A 352 -23.55 4.29 -20.25
C PHE A 352 -23.01 3.99 -21.65
N SER A 353 -21.87 3.30 -21.80
CA SER A 353 -21.44 2.71 -23.06
C SER A 353 -22.32 1.52 -23.47
N SER A 354 -22.89 0.80 -22.49
CA SER A 354 -23.77 -0.35 -22.70
C SER A 354 -25.11 0.05 -23.34
N SER A 355 -25.46 -0.62 -24.45
CA SER A 355 -26.77 -0.42 -25.11
C SER A 355 -27.96 -0.81 -24.23
N ASP A 356 -27.79 -1.81 -23.36
CA ASP A 356 -28.88 -2.35 -22.54
C ASP A 356 -29.21 -1.40 -21.37
N ILE A 357 -28.18 -0.79 -20.77
CA ILE A 357 -28.35 0.25 -19.74
C ILE A 357 -28.95 1.52 -20.36
N GLN A 358 -28.48 1.92 -21.55
CA GLN A 358 -29.07 3.04 -22.28
C GLN A 358 -30.57 2.82 -22.59
N ALA A 359 -30.96 1.60 -22.95
CA ALA A 359 -32.36 1.24 -23.18
C ALA A 359 -33.20 1.26 -21.89
N SER A 360 -32.59 0.89 -20.75
CA SER A 360 -33.25 0.86 -19.44
C SER A 360 -33.43 2.26 -18.83
N MET A 361 -32.48 3.18 -19.08
CA MET A 361 -32.46 4.55 -18.54
C MET A 361 -32.26 5.60 -19.67
N PRO A 362 -33.25 5.78 -20.56
CA PRO A 362 -33.07 6.61 -21.76
C PRO A 362 -32.94 8.11 -21.46
N ALA A 363 -33.62 8.62 -20.43
CA ALA A 363 -33.54 10.04 -20.06
C ALA A 363 -32.17 10.40 -19.48
N GLU A 364 -31.61 9.52 -18.64
CA GLU A 364 -30.29 9.64 -18.05
C GLU A 364 -29.20 9.46 -19.12
N SER A 365 -29.37 8.52 -20.05
CA SER A 365 -28.47 8.33 -21.20
C SER A 365 -28.36 9.60 -22.06
N GLN A 366 -29.48 10.28 -22.34
CA GLN A 366 -29.46 11.56 -23.06
C GLN A 366 -28.70 12.64 -22.30
N LYS A 367 -28.90 12.76 -20.98
CA LYS A 367 -28.15 13.72 -20.14
C LYS A 367 -26.65 13.39 -20.14
N PHE A 368 -26.30 12.12 -20.01
CA PHE A 368 -24.90 11.67 -20.05
C PHE A 368 -24.25 11.98 -21.41
N HIS A 369 -24.97 11.78 -22.51
CA HIS A 369 -24.47 12.10 -23.84
C HIS A 369 -24.13 13.59 -23.99
N LEU A 370 -24.97 14.49 -23.47
CA LEU A 370 -24.68 15.93 -23.45
C LEU A 370 -23.39 16.24 -22.68
N VAL A 371 -23.20 15.62 -21.52
CA VAL A 371 -21.98 15.79 -20.71
C VAL A 371 -20.77 15.19 -21.43
N ASN A 372 -20.91 14.03 -22.08
CA ASN A 372 -19.82 13.37 -22.80
C ASN A 372 -19.33 14.20 -24.00
N VAL A 373 -20.26 14.80 -24.77
CA VAL A 373 -19.90 15.72 -25.86
C VAL A 373 -19.19 16.97 -25.32
N MET A 374 -19.68 17.54 -24.21
CA MET A 374 -19.04 18.68 -23.55
C MET A 374 -17.63 18.31 -23.06
N TRP A 375 -17.46 17.16 -22.41
CA TRP A 375 -16.19 16.65 -21.90
C TRP A 375 -15.17 16.49 -23.04
N ARG A 376 -15.52 15.76 -24.10
CA ARG A 376 -14.64 15.52 -25.26
C ARG A 376 -14.24 16.83 -25.94
N SER A 377 -15.18 17.74 -26.16
CA SER A 377 -14.91 19.07 -26.73
C SER A 377 -13.96 19.89 -25.84
N THR A 378 -14.14 19.83 -24.53
CA THR A 378 -13.30 20.54 -23.56
C THR A 378 -11.89 19.95 -23.50
N MET A 379 -11.75 18.62 -23.51
CA MET A 379 -10.45 17.94 -23.52
C MET A 379 -9.69 18.15 -24.83
N GLU A 380 -10.38 18.18 -25.98
CA GLU A 380 -9.75 18.53 -27.26
C GLU A 380 -9.23 19.97 -27.25
N SER A 381 -10.01 20.91 -26.70
CA SER A 381 -9.57 22.30 -26.52
C SER A 381 -8.40 22.43 -25.55
N ALA A 382 -8.40 21.67 -24.45
CA ALA A 382 -7.30 21.61 -23.49
C ALA A 382 -6.02 21.02 -24.09
N THR A 383 -6.15 20.06 -25.01
CA THR A 383 -5.01 19.48 -25.74
C THR A 383 -4.40 20.50 -26.71
N LYS A 384 -5.23 21.30 -27.38
CA LYS A 384 -4.77 22.38 -28.27
C LYS A 384 -4.13 23.55 -27.52
N ASN A 385 -4.63 23.87 -26.33
CA ASN A 385 -4.10 24.92 -25.46
C ASN A 385 -3.90 24.43 -24.02
N PRO A 386 -2.71 23.89 -23.69
CA PRO A 386 -2.46 23.28 -22.39
C PRO A 386 -2.14 24.29 -21.29
N TYR A 387 -2.02 25.60 -21.57
CA TYR A 387 -1.60 26.58 -20.58
C TYR A 387 -2.70 26.87 -19.54
N VAL A 388 -2.40 26.58 -18.27
CA VAL A 388 -3.37 26.58 -17.16
C VAL A 388 -4.06 27.94 -17.00
N LEU A 389 -3.28 29.01 -16.95
CA LEU A 389 -3.81 30.36 -16.73
C LEU A 389 -4.68 30.85 -17.90
N GLN A 390 -4.40 30.43 -19.14
CA GLN A 390 -5.20 30.81 -20.30
C GLN A 390 -6.56 30.11 -20.28
N ARG A 391 -6.58 28.82 -19.93
CA ARG A 391 -7.82 28.05 -19.72
C ARG A 391 -8.70 28.68 -18.64
N ALA A 392 -8.11 29.20 -17.57
CA ALA A 392 -8.84 29.91 -16.51
C ALA A 392 -9.53 31.20 -16.98
N MET A 393 -9.11 31.77 -18.11
CA MET A 393 -9.75 32.98 -18.67
C MET A 393 -11.01 32.66 -19.46
N GLU A 394 -11.24 31.41 -19.86
CA GLU A 394 -12.41 31.06 -20.68
C GLU A 394 -13.71 31.19 -19.90
N GLU A 395 -14.57 32.12 -20.29
CA GLU A 395 -15.81 32.47 -19.58
C GLU A 395 -16.75 31.27 -19.37
N ARG A 396 -16.86 30.38 -20.37
CA ARG A 396 -17.80 29.26 -20.35
C ARG A 396 -17.31 28.01 -19.62
N LEU A 397 -16.01 27.89 -19.33
CA LEU A 397 -15.44 26.65 -18.80
C LEU A 397 -16.01 26.28 -17.42
N LEU A 398 -16.01 27.24 -16.48
CA LEU A 398 -16.53 27.02 -15.13
C LEU A 398 -18.04 26.73 -15.11
N PRO A 399 -18.91 27.53 -15.76
CA PRO A 399 -20.34 27.22 -15.84
C PRO A 399 -20.64 25.84 -16.44
N ASN A 400 -19.91 25.45 -17.49
CA ASN A 400 -20.09 24.15 -18.14
C ASN A 400 -19.81 22.98 -17.18
N PHE A 401 -18.72 23.04 -16.41
CA PHE A 401 -18.42 21.99 -15.42
C PHE A 401 -19.42 21.97 -14.26
N ILE A 402 -19.88 23.12 -13.79
CA ILE A 402 -20.91 23.20 -12.75
C ILE A 402 -22.22 22.57 -13.24
N GLU A 403 -22.63 22.86 -14.48
CA GLU A 403 -23.84 22.28 -15.06
C GLU A 403 -23.68 20.77 -15.32
N ALA A 404 -22.53 20.35 -15.84
CA ALA A 404 -22.24 18.94 -16.04
C ALA A 404 -22.22 18.16 -14.72
N ASN A 405 -21.60 18.69 -13.66
CA ASN A 405 -21.61 18.04 -12.35
C ASN A 405 -23.02 17.92 -11.77
N LYS A 406 -23.90 18.92 -11.95
CA LYS A 406 -25.31 18.80 -11.57
C LYS A 406 -26.03 17.70 -12.35
N LEU A 407 -25.77 17.57 -13.65
CA LEU A 407 -26.32 16.50 -14.47
C LEU A 407 -25.79 15.13 -14.04
N LEU A 408 -24.49 15.01 -13.80
CA LEU A 408 -23.83 13.78 -13.35
C LEU A 408 -24.34 13.33 -11.97
N GLU A 409 -24.49 14.26 -11.01
CA GLU A 409 -25.09 13.96 -9.69
C GLU A 409 -26.53 13.45 -9.82
N ALA A 410 -27.33 14.06 -10.70
CA ALA A 410 -28.68 13.60 -10.97
C ALA A 410 -28.69 12.20 -11.61
N ILE A 411 -27.75 11.91 -12.52
CA ILE A 411 -27.59 10.59 -13.13
C ILE A 411 -27.18 9.55 -12.08
N LEU A 412 -26.16 9.84 -11.26
CA LEU A 412 -25.67 8.93 -10.20
C LEU A 412 -26.79 8.53 -9.25
N LYS A 413 -27.60 9.50 -8.80
CA LYS A 413 -28.76 9.23 -7.93
C LYS A 413 -29.75 8.24 -8.58
N GLN A 414 -30.01 8.39 -9.88
CA GLN A 414 -30.93 7.54 -10.63
C GLN A 414 -30.34 6.15 -10.87
N VAL A 415 -29.04 6.06 -11.16
CA VAL A 415 -28.31 4.78 -11.26
C VAL A 415 -28.42 4.02 -9.93
N HIS A 416 -28.21 4.66 -8.79
CA HIS A 416 -28.37 4.01 -7.48
C HIS A 416 -29.80 3.52 -7.23
N GLN A 417 -30.81 4.32 -7.59
CA GLN A 417 -32.22 3.90 -7.46
C GLN A 417 -32.56 2.72 -8.39
N PHE A 418 -32.00 2.71 -9.60
CA PHE A 418 -32.11 1.60 -10.53
C PHE A 418 -31.49 0.32 -9.96
N LEU A 419 -30.25 0.39 -9.45
CA LEU A 419 -29.59 -0.75 -8.81
C LEU A 419 -30.36 -1.26 -7.59
N GLU A 420 -30.93 -0.37 -6.79
CA GLU A 420 -31.74 -0.77 -5.63
C GLU A 420 -33.02 -1.50 -6.07
N THR A 421 -33.65 -1.07 -7.17
CA THR A 421 -34.81 -1.78 -7.75
C THR A 421 -34.44 -3.21 -8.16
N LYS A 422 -33.25 -3.40 -8.75
CA LYS A 422 -32.73 -4.72 -9.12
C LYS A 422 -32.42 -5.58 -7.89
N ARG A 423 -31.90 -4.99 -6.81
CA ARG A 423 -31.66 -5.69 -5.53
C ARG A 423 -32.94 -6.14 -4.84
N VAL A 424 -34.00 -5.35 -4.91
CA VAL A 424 -35.31 -5.75 -4.37
C VAL A 424 -35.89 -6.91 -5.16
N ALA A 425 -35.70 -6.94 -6.48
CA ALA A 425 -36.15 -8.03 -7.34
C ALA A 425 -35.39 -9.34 -7.07
N PHE A 426 -34.07 -9.28 -6.87
CA PHE A 426 -33.24 -10.41 -6.47
C PHE A 426 -32.36 -10.06 -5.26
N PRO A 427 -32.79 -10.41 -4.02
CA PRO A 427 -32.15 -9.99 -2.77
C PRO A 427 -30.68 -10.38 -2.60
N ARG A 428 -30.19 -11.41 -3.31
CA ARG A 428 -28.77 -11.80 -3.20
C ARG A 428 -27.82 -10.77 -3.83
N PHE A 429 -28.32 -9.87 -4.68
CA PHE A 429 -27.53 -8.72 -5.19
C PHE A 429 -27.17 -7.68 -4.12
N TYR A 430 -27.76 -7.73 -2.93
CA TYR A 430 -27.30 -6.91 -1.80
C TYR A 430 -25.86 -7.26 -1.36
N PHE A 431 -25.38 -8.47 -1.68
CA PHE A 431 -24.02 -8.94 -1.35
C PHE A 431 -22.97 -8.58 -2.41
N LEU A 432 -23.38 -7.97 -3.52
CA LEU A 432 -22.48 -7.47 -4.57
C LEU A 432 -22.19 -5.97 -4.40
N SER A 433 -21.03 -5.54 -4.92
CA SER A 433 -20.71 -4.12 -5.07
C SER A 433 -21.61 -3.47 -6.13
N ASN A 434 -21.58 -2.13 -6.23
CA ASN A 434 -22.31 -1.44 -7.29
C ASN A 434 -21.69 -1.75 -8.67
N GLU A 435 -20.36 -1.76 -8.76
CA GLU A 435 -19.61 -2.06 -9.99
C GLU A 435 -19.91 -3.46 -10.52
N GLU A 436 -19.83 -4.48 -9.64
CA GLU A 436 -20.09 -5.88 -10.03
C GLU A 436 -21.53 -6.07 -10.51
N LEU A 437 -22.49 -5.41 -9.86
CA LEU A 437 -23.87 -5.47 -10.29
C LEU A 437 -24.06 -4.77 -11.65
N LEU A 438 -23.33 -3.70 -11.92
CA LEU A 438 -23.35 -3.02 -13.21
C LEU A 438 -22.69 -3.86 -14.29
N GLU A 439 -21.57 -4.53 -14.02
CA GLU A 439 -20.93 -5.48 -14.95
C GLU A 439 -21.90 -6.59 -15.37
N ILE A 440 -22.63 -7.16 -14.41
CA ILE A 440 -23.68 -8.17 -14.67
C ILE A 440 -24.83 -7.60 -15.52
N LEU A 441 -25.17 -6.33 -15.35
CA LEU A 441 -26.27 -5.67 -16.05
C LEU A 441 -25.85 -5.01 -17.37
N ALA A 442 -24.55 -4.90 -17.65
CA ALA A 442 -24.03 -4.21 -18.81
C ALA A 442 -24.30 -4.96 -20.13
N GLU A 443 -24.30 -6.29 -20.12
CA GLU A 443 -24.63 -7.08 -21.30
C GLU A 443 -25.58 -8.22 -20.91
N THR A 444 -26.87 -7.90 -20.91
CA THR A 444 -27.91 -8.84 -20.47
C THR A 444 -28.11 -9.99 -21.45
N LYS A 445 -27.63 -9.86 -22.69
CA LYS A 445 -27.77 -10.86 -23.74
C LYS A 445 -26.82 -12.05 -23.57
N ASP A 446 -25.70 -11.87 -22.89
CA ASP A 446 -24.76 -12.95 -22.58
C ASP A 446 -24.90 -13.39 -21.10
N PRO A 447 -25.61 -14.50 -20.82
CA PRO A 447 -25.78 -14.97 -19.45
C PRO A 447 -24.48 -15.52 -18.83
N LEU A 448 -23.42 -15.75 -19.63
CA LEU A 448 -22.14 -16.25 -19.13
C LEU A 448 -21.39 -15.23 -18.27
N LEU A 449 -21.67 -13.94 -18.44
CA LEU A 449 -21.03 -12.86 -17.67
C LEU A 449 -21.33 -12.93 -16.17
N VAL A 450 -22.38 -13.64 -15.76
CA VAL A 450 -22.73 -13.81 -14.34
C VAL A 450 -21.79 -14.79 -13.62
N GLN A 451 -21.16 -15.71 -14.35
CA GLN A 451 -20.36 -16.81 -13.77
C GLN A 451 -19.33 -16.37 -12.72
N PRO A 452 -18.51 -15.31 -12.93
CA PRO A 452 -17.51 -14.88 -11.95
C PRO A 452 -18.10 -14.40 -10.62
N HIS A 453 -19.36 -13.93 -10.62
CA HIS A 453 -20.01 -13.32 -9.46
C HIS A 453 -20.91 -14.30 -8.68
N LEU A 454 -21.17 -15.50 -9.23
CA LEU A 454 -22.07 -16.49 -8.62
C LEU A 454 -21.64 -16.90 -7.20
N SER A 455 -20.34 -17.06 -6.95
CA SER A 455 -19.81 -17.47 -5.65
C SER A 455 -20.05 -16.46 -4.52
N LYS A 456 -20.38 -15.21 -4.85
CA LYS A 456 -20.79 -14.17 -3.88
C LYS A 456 -22.29 -14.21 -3.62
N CYS A 457 -23.10 -14.51 -4.64
CA CYS A 457 -24.56 -14.63 -4.52
C CYS A 457 -24.98 -15.94 -3.84
N PHE A 458 -24.27 -17.04 -4.13
CA PHE A 458 -24.55 -18.39 -3.65
C PHE A 458 -23.32 -18.96 -2.97
N GLU A 459 -23.49 -19.63 -1.83
CA GLU A 459 -22.36 -20.24 -1.12
C GLU A 459 -21.86 -21.52 -1.82
N GLY A 460 -22.77 -22.36 -2.32
CA GLY A 460 -22.41 -23.63 -2.97
C GLY A 460 -22.31 -23.61 -4.50
N ILE A 461 -22.73 -22.55 -5.18
CA ILE A 461 -22.67 -22.47 -6.65
C ILE A 461 -21.48 -21.58 -7.06
N ALA A 462 -20.43 -22.22 -7.58
CA ALA A 462 -19.32 -21.52 -8.20
C ALA A 462 -19.57 -21.27 -9.69
N ARG A 463 -20.19 -22.24 -10.39
CA ARG A 463 -20.51 -22.15 -11.82
C ARG A 463 -21.81 -22.85 -12.17
N LEU A 464 -22.44 -22.43 -13.27
CA LEU A 464 -23.60 -23.09 -13.87
C LEU A 464 -23.22 -23.75 -15.20
N HIS A 465 -23.79 -24.92 -15.50
CA HIS A 465 -23.67 -25.53 -16.83
C HIS A 465 -24.70 -24.90 -17.78
N PHE A 466 -24.20 -24.24 -18.83
CA PHE A 466 -25.02 -23.73 -19.92
C PHE A 466 -24.91 -24.66 -21.13
N THR A 467 -26.04 -25.06 -21.69
CA THR A 467 -26.09 -25.77 -22.98
C THR A 467 -25.76 -24.83 -24.14
N ALA A 468 -25.63 -25.37 -25.35
CA ALA A 468 -25.42 -24.55 -26.57
C ALA A 468 -26.56 -23.54 -26.80
N ASP A 469 -27.78 -23.84 -26.31
CA ASP A 469 -28.95 -22.96 -26.38
C ASP A 469 -29.03 -21.94 -25.22
N LEU A 470 -28.02 -21.94 -24.34
CA LEU A 470 -27.87 -21.15 -23.12
C LEU A 470 -28.84 -21.54 -21.99
N GLU A 471 -29.26 -22.81 -21.94
CA GLU A 471 -30.10 -23.31 -20.84
C GLU A 471 -29.26 -23.80 -19.66
N VAL A 472 -29.66 -23.43 -18.45
CA VAL A 472 -29.03 -23.90 -17.21
C VAL A 472 -29.56 -25.28 -16.86
N THR A 473 -28.67 -26.25 -16.75
CA THR A 473 -29.00 -27.69 -16.55
C THR A 473 -28.37 -28.30 -15.30
N SER A 474 -27.18 -27.84 -14.89
CA SER A 474 -26.45 -28.33 -13.72
C SER A 474 -25.79 -27.18 -12.95
N MET A 475 -25.54 -27.39 -11.67
CA MET A 475 -24.75 -26.49 -10.81
C MET A 475 -23.44 -27.14 -10.37
N TYR A 476 -22.37 -26.36 -10.37
CA TYR A 476 -21.03 -26.80 -9.96
C TYR A 476 -20.60 -26.09 -8.67
N SER A 477 -20.06 -26.84 -7.71
CA SER A 477 -19.41 -26.29 -6.52
C SER A 477 -17.99 -25.79 -6.80
N ALA A 478 -17.39 -25.07 -5.84
CA ALA A 478 -16.00 -24.62 -5.91
C ALA A 478 -15.01 -25.80 -5.95
N GLU A 479 -15.39 -26.93 -5.35
CA GLU A 479 -14.63 -28.18 -5.34
C GLU A 479 -14.81 -29.00 -6.63
N GLY A 480 -15.74 -28.59 -7.50
CA GLY A 480 -16.07 -29.26 -8.76
C GLY A 480 -17.18 -30.30 -8.66
N GLU A 481 -17.96 -30.33 -7.56
CA GLU A 481 -19.13 -31.21 -7.45
C GLU A 481 -20.23 -30.76 -8.41
N GLU A 482 -20.64 -31.64 -9.31
CA GLU A 482 -21.75 -31.41 -10.23
C GLU A 482 -23.05 -31.96 -9.65
N VAL A 483 -24.08 -31.12 -9.60
CA VAL A 483 -25.45 -31.53 -9.26
C VAL A 483 -26.36 -31.17 -10.42
N GLN A 484 -26.94 -32.21 -11.05
CA GLN A 484 -27.92 -32.06 -12.12
C GLN A 484 -29.20 -31.44 -11.56
N MET A 485 -29.71 -30.37 -12.18
CA MET A 485 -30.95 -29.74 -11.75
C MET A 485 -32.17 -30.56 -12.16
N TYR A 486 -33.20 -30.57 -11.32
CA TYR A 486 -34.48 -31.21 -11.62
C TYR A 486 -35.39 -30.33 -12.49
N GLY A 487 -34.90 -30.00 -13.69
CA GLY A 487 -35.49 -29.07 -14.66
C GLY A 487 -34.42 -28.20 -15.30
N THR A 488 -34.83 -27.34 -16.24
CA THR A 488 -33.93 -26.37 -16.87
C THR A 488 -34.45 -24.96 -16.65
N VAL A 489 -33.53 -23.98 -16.63
CA VAL A 489 -33.87 -22.55 -16.64
C VAL A 489 -33.29 -21.95 -17.90
N ASN A 490 -34.14 -21.45 -18.79
CA ASN A 490 -33.72 -20.72 -19.98
C ASN A 490 -33.80 -19.21 -19.70
N PRO A 491 -32.68 -18.46 -19.74
CA PRO A 491 -32.69 -17.00 -19.55
C PRO A 491 -33.64 -16.26 -20.50
N LYS A 492 -33.88 -16.80 -21.71
CA LYS A 492 -34.76 -16.19 -22.72
C LYS A 492 -36.22 -16.14 -22.26
N ASP A 493 -36.68 -17.10 -21.46
CA ASP A 493 -38.05 -17.14 -20.92
C ASP A 493 -38.34 -15.97 -19.97
N TYR A 494 -37.28 -15.32 -19.48
CA TYR A 494 -37.33 -14.17 -18.56
C TYR A 494 -36.91 -12.86 -19.24
N ASN A 495 -36.98 -12.78 -20.57
CA ASN A 495 -36.49 -11.64 -21.36
C ASN A 495 -35.01 -11.31 -21.07
N ASN A 496 -34.21 -12.32 -20.71
CA ASN A 496 -32.82 -12.18 -20.25
C ASN A 496 -32.63 -11.26 -19.03
N ALA A 497 -33.70 -10.95 -18.28
CA ALA A 497 -33.60 -10.17 -17.05
C ALA A 497 -32.92 -10.99 -15.96
N VAL A 498 -31.68 -10.61 -15.64
CA VAL A 498 -30.77 -11.38 -14.77
C VAL A 498 -31.36 -11.64 -13.39
N GLU A 499 -32.02 -10.65 -12.81
CA GLU A 499 -32.69 -10.77 -11.52
C GLU A 499 -33.77 -11.88 -11.50
N ASN A 500 -34.48 -12.06 -12.61
CA ASN A 500 -35.65 -12.96 -12.66
C ASN A 500 -35.23 -14.41 -12.89
N TRP A 501 -34.31 -14.65 -13.83
CA TRP A 501 -33.85 -16.02 -14.09
C TRP A 501 -32.93 -16.54 -12.98
N LEU A 502 -32.12 -15.68 -12.32
CA LEU A 502 -31.38 -16.10 -11.12
C LEU A 502 -32.30 -16.43 -9.95
N GLN A 503 -33.40 -15.70 -9.79
CA GLN A 503 -34.42 -16.05 -8.81
C GLN A 503 -35.08 -17.41 -9.13
N ALA A 504 -35.26 -17.74 -10.42
CA ALA A 504 -35.73 -19.06 -10.84
C ALA A 504 -34.69 -20.16 -10.56
N VAL A 505 -33.40 -19.89 -10.79
CA VAL A 505 -32.29 -20.78 -10.43
C VAL A 505 -32.26 -21.04 -8.92
N GLU A 506 -32.40 -20.02 -8.08
CA GLU A 506 -32.47 -20.20 -6.61
C GLU A 506 -33.63 -21.13 -6.22
N ASN A 507 -34.82 -20.93 -6.79
CA ASN A 507 -35.99 -21.76 -6.51
C ASN A 507 -35.79 -23.21 -6.99
N LEU A 508 -35.14 -23.39 -8.14
CA LEU A 508 -34.86 -24.71 -8.70
C LEU A 508 -33.76 -25.44 -7.92
N MET A 509 -32.74 -24.72 -7.44
CA MET A 509 -31.69 -25.24 -6.56
C MET A 509 -32.31 -25.87 -5.31
N VAL A 510 -33.16 -25.13 -4.58
CA VAL A 510 -33.82 -25.61 -3.35
C VAL A 510 -34.70 -26.84 -3.63
N LYS A 511 -35.42 -26.86 -4.76
CA LYS A 511 -36.24 -28.01 -5.17
C LYS A 511 -35.40 -29.22 -5.53
N THR A 512 -34.28 -29.02 -6.22
CA THR A 512 -33.35 -30.07 -6.64
C THR A 512 -32.75 -30.74 -5.41
N VAL A 513 -32.13 -29.99 -4.50
CA VAL A 513 -31.52 -30.56 -3.28
C VAL A 513 -32.55 -31.35 -2.46
N ARG A 514 -33.78 -30.84 -2.32
CA ARG A 514 -34.86 -31.57 -1.62
C ARG A 514 -35.19 -32.90 -2.30
N LYS A 515 -35.30 -32.92 -3.63
CA LYS A 515 -35.62 -34.13 -4.38
C LYS A 515 -34.46 -35.13 -4.38
N GLU A 516 -33.22 -34.64 -4.48
CA GLU A 516 -32.01 -35.46 -4.32
C GLU A 516 -31.99 -36.11 -2.93
N THR A 517 -32.34 -35.37 -1.88
CA THR A 517 -32.47 -35.93 -0.51
C THR A 517 -33.54 -37.01 -0.44
N ALA A 518 -34.74 -36.77 -0.99
CA ALA A 518 -35.81 -37.78 -1.01
C ALA A 518 -35.38 -39.06 -1.77
N SER A 519 -34.77 -38.90 -2.94
CA SER A 519 -34.30 -40.01 -3.77
C SER A 519 -33.18 -40.80 -3.10
N SER A 520 -32.25 -40.10 -2.44
CA SER A 520 -31.17 -40.71 -1.67
C SER A 520 -31.67 -41.50 -0.45
N ILE A 521 -32.79 -41.10 0.19
CA ILE A 521 -33.40 -41.87 1.29
C ILE A 521 -33.91 -43.23 0.77
N GLU A 522 -34.57 -43.24 -0.39
CA GLU A 522 -35.05 -44.48 -1.01
C GLU A 522 -33.90 -45.41 -1.42
N ASP A 523 -32.84 -44.85 -1.99
CA ASP A 523 -31.71 -45.64 -2.49
C ASP A 523 -30.80 -46.16 -1.39
N LEU A 524 -30.71 -45.48 -0.23
CA LEU A 524 -30.02 -46.02 0.95
C LEU A 524 -30.61 -47.36 1.40
N ALA A 525 -31.92 -47.58 1.21
CA ALA A 525 -32.56 -48.85 1.53
C ALA A 525 -32.30 -49.96 0.48
N ARG A 526 -31.88 -49.60 -0.73
CA ARG A 526 -31.68 -50.53 -1.86
C ARG A 526 -30.21 -50.87 -2.11
N LEU A 527 -29.31 -49.91 -1.91
CA LEU A 527 -27.89 -50.01 -2.26
C LEU A 527 -27.03 -50.32 -1.03
N PRO A 528 -25.88 -51.00 -1.19
CA PRO A 528 -24.87 -51.09 -0.14
C PRO A 528 -24.38 -49.70 0.28
N ARG A 529 -24.29 -49.47 1.60
CA ARG A 529 -23.92 -48.17 2.22
C ARG A 529 -22.66 -47.55 1.62
N GLN A 530 -21.61 -48.35 1.43
CA GLN A 530 -20.31 -47.91 0.89
C GLN A 530 -20.42 -47.34 -0.53
N LYS A 531 -21.25 -47.98 -1.37
CA LYS A 531 -21.49 -47.53 -2.75
C LYS A 531 -22.37 -46.28 -2.77
N TRP A 532 -23.42 -46.28 -1.95
CA TRP A 532 -24.30 -45.13 -1.79
C TRP A 532 -23.54 -43.85 -1.39
N MET A 533 -22.61 -43.93 -0.43
CA MET A 533 -21.80 -42.79 0.01
C MET A 533 -20.95 -42.15 -1.10
N LEU A 534 -20.60 -42.91 -2.15
CA LEU A 534 -19.73 -42.46 -3.24
C LEU A 534 -20.49 -41.93 -4.46
N GLU A 535 -21.78 -42.24 -4.58
CA GLU A 535 -22.61 -41.91 -5.75
C GLU A 535 -23.46 -40.65 -5.55
N TRP A 536 -23.78 -40.28 -4.30
CA TRP A 536 -24.64 -39.13 -3.98
C TRP A 536 -23.84 -37.87 -3.62
N PRO A 537 -24.41 -36.66 -3.85
CA PRO A 537 -23.76 -35.40 -3.47
C PRO A 537 -23.45 -35.32 -1.97
N GLY A 538 -22.30 -34.75 -1.61
CA GLY A 538 -21.78 -34.82 -0.24
C GLY A 538 -22.73 -34.22 0.82
N GLN A 539 -23.38 -33.09 0.49
CA GLN A 539 -24.37 -32.47 1.38
C GLN A 539 -25.58 -33.39 1.64
N VAL A 540 -26.03 -34.12 0.61
CA VAL A 540 -27.17 -35.04 0.70
C VAL A 540 -26.80 -36.26 1.54
N VAL A 541 -25.62 -36.83 1.32
CA VAL A 541 -25.08 -37.96 2.10
C VAL A 541 -25.05 -37.61 3.60
N LEU A 542 -24.56 -36.43 3.96
CA LEU A 542 -24.51 -35.98 5.37
C LEU A 542 -25.91 -35.84 5.98
N CYS A 543 -26.87 -35.26 5.26
CA CYS A 543 -28.24 -35.08 5.74
C CYS A 543 -28.95 -36.42 5.93
N VAL A 544 -28.87 -37.31 4.95
CA VAL A 544 -29.51 -38.62 4.98
C VAL A 544 -28.87 -39.56 6.00
N SER A 545 -27.54 -39.50 6.18
CA SER A 545 -26.86 -40.24 7.25
C SER A 545 -27.34 -39.80 8.64
N GLN A 546 -27.53 -38.49 8.85
CA GLN A 546 -28.04 -37.97 10.13
C GLN A 546 -29.53 -38.32 10.36
N LEU A 547 -30.35 -38.35 9.30
CA LEU A 547 -31.73 -38.84 9.34
C LEU A 547 -31.78 -40.32 9.75
N SER A 548 -30.99 -41.15 9.08
CA SER A 548 -30.91 -42.59 9.37
C SER A 548 -30.41 -42.84 10.80
N TRP A 549 -29.38 -42.11 11.24
CA TRP A 549 -28.89 -42.20 12.61
C TRP A 549 -29.97 -41.80 13.63
N THR A 550 -30.69 -40.70 13.41
CA THR A 550 -31.77 -40.24 14.31
C THR A 550 -32.84 -41.33 14.45
N GLN A 551 -33.30 -41.90 13.33
CA GLN A 551 -34.31 -42.95 13.31
C GLN A 551 -33.82 -44.21 14.03
N ASN A 552 -32.63 -44.71 13.71
CA ASN A 552 -32.09 -45.93 14.28
C ASN A 552 -31.83 -45.82 15.79
N VAL A 553 -31.42 -44.65 16.30
CA VAL A 553 -31.26 -44.44 17.75
C VAL A 553 -32.61 -44.44 18.45
N GLU A 554 -33.64 -43.79 17.90
CA GLU A 554 -34.98 -43.82 18.47
C GLU A 554 -35.59 -45.23 18.45
N ASP A 555 -35.39 -45.98 17.37
CA ASP A 555 -35.79 -47.39 17.27
C ASP A 555 -35.01 -48.26 18.29
N ALA A 556 -33.72 -48.02 18.48
CA ALA A 556 -32.91 -48.74 19.46
C ALA A 556 -33.27 -48.40 20.92
N LEU A 557 -33.70 -47.16 21.19
CA LEU A 557 -34.25 -46.77 22.49
C LEU A 557 -35.58 -47.47 22.77
N GLN A 558 -36.50 -47.48 21.78
CA GLN A 558 -37.79 -48.16 21.91
C GLN A 558 -37.65 -49.68 22.10
N ASN A 559 -36.67 -50.30 21.44
CA ASN A 559 -36.42 -51.74 21.50
C ASN A 559 -35.38 -52.15 22.56
N PHE A 560 -34.88 -51.20 23.38
CA PHE A 560 -33.83 -51.43 24.39
C PHE A 560 -32.55 -52.11 23.83
N SER A 561 -32.17 -51.77 22.60
CA SER A 561 -31.08 -52.41 21.84
C SER A 561 -29.91 -51.47 21.53
N LEU A 562 -29.72 -50.39 22.31
CA LEU A 562 -28.64 -49.41 22.11
C LEU A 562 -27.24 -50.04 22.02
N GLY A 563 -26.92 -51.01 22.88
CA GLY A 563 -25.60 -51.68 22.84
C GLY A 563 -25.37 -52.50 21.57
N ALA A 564 -26.42 -53.09 20.99
CA ALA A 564 -26.32 -53.76 19.70
C ALA A 564 -26.09 -52.76 18.56
N TYR A 565 -26.74 -51.59 18.64
CA TYR A 565 -26.55 -50.51 17.67
C TYR A 565 -25.16 -49.87 17.77
N GLU A 566 -24.59 -49.73 18.97
CA GLU A 566 -23.20 -49.29 19.15
C GLU A 566 -22.20 -50.20 18.42
N ALA A 567 -22.41 -51.53 18.46
CA ALA A 567 -21.58 -52.47 17.71
C ALA A 567 -21.70 -52.29 16.18
N VAL A 568 -22.90 -51.96 15.69
CA VAL A 568 -23.14 -51.63 14.27
C VAL A 568 -22.38 -50.35 13.89
N LEU A 569 -22.48 -49.30 14.70
CA LEU A 569 -21.76 -48.03 14.48
C LEU A 569 -20.24 -48.23 14.46
N ASN A 570 -19.71 -49.05 15.38
CA ASN A 570 -18.27 -49.37 15.40
C ASN A 570 -17.83 -50.08 14.11
N THR A 571 -18.61 -51.04 13.62
CA THR A 571 -18.31 -51.77 12.38
C THR A 571 -18.35 -50.83 11.18
N GLN A 572 -19.41 -50.03 11.08
CA GLN A 572 -19.59 -49.01 10.04
C GLN A 572 -18.44 -48.00 10.00
N LEU A 573 -17.95 -47.58 11.16
CA LEU A 573 -16.85 -46.63 11.26
C LEU A 573 -15.52 -47.22 10.78
N VAL A 574 -15.25 -48.49 11.09
CA VAL A 574 -14.05 -49.19 10.60
C VAL A 574 -14.10 -49.30 9.07
N GLU A 575 -15.24 -49.71 8.51
CA GLU A 575 -15.43 -49.78 7.05
C GLU A 575 -15.25 -48.41 6.39
N LEU A 576 -15.74 -47.34 7.01
CA LEU A 576 -15.58 -45.97 6.51
C LEU A 576 -14.11 -45.54 6.47
N VAL A 577 -13.32 -45.86 7.50
CA VAL A 577 -11.87 -45.56 7.52
C VAL A 577 -11.11 -46.37 6.49
N GLU A 578 -11.45 -47.64 6.31
CA GLU A 578 -10.87 -48.46 5.24
C GLU A 578 -11.18 -47.86 3.86
N LEU A 579 -12.40 -47.36 3.66
CA LEU A 579 -12.80 -46.68 2.44
C LEU A 579 -11.98 -45.41 2.18
N VAL A 580 -11.76 -44.58 3.22
CA VAL A 580 -10.93 -43.35 3.14
C VAL A 580 -9.49 -43.64 2.71
N ARG A 581 -8.94 -44.81 3.09
CA ARG A 581 -7.60 -45.25 2.72
C ARG A 581 -7.51 -45.77 1.28
N GLY A 582 -8.64 -46.02 0.63
CA GLY A 582 -8.72 -46.42 -0.77
C GLY A 582 -8.33 -45.30 -1.75
N ASP A 583 -8.28 -45.66 -3.03
CA ASP A 583 -8.11 -44.66 -4.08
C ASP A 583 -9.44 -43.95 -4.33
N LEU A 584 -9.48 -42.66 -3.99
CA LEU A 584 -10.68 -41.84 -3.99
C LEU A 584 -10.42 -40.54 -4.74
N SER A 585 -11.45 -40.11 -5.49
CA SER A 585 -11.46 -38.77 -6.05
C SER A 585 -11.41 -37.71 -4.93
N ARG A 586 -11.01 -36.49 -5.29
CA ARG A 586 -10.95 -35.38 -4.32
C ARG A 586 -12.31 -35.10 -3.68
N LEU A 587 -13.39 -35.20 -4.46
CA LEU A 587 -14.77 -34.97 -4.01
C LEU A 587 -15.23 -36.05 -3.03
N GLN A 588 -15.09 -37.31 -3.42
CA GLN A 588 -15.45 -38.45 -2.56
C GLN A 588 -14.72 -38.38 -1.22
N ARG A 589 -13.42 -38.06 -1.25
CA ARG A 589 -12.64 -37.91 -0.02
C ARG A 589 -13.16 -36.80 0.88
N CYS A 590 -13.53 -35.64 0.33
CA CYS A 590 -14.10 -34.53 1.10
C CYS A 590 -15.38 -34.96 1.83
N THR A 591 -16.25 -35.70 1.13
CA THR A 591 -17.49 -36.24 1.69
C THR A 591 -17.23 -37.24 2.80
N LEU A 592 -16.32 -38.21 2.59
CA LEU A 592 -16.00 -39.21 3.61
C LEU A 592 -15.29 -38.57 4.82
N GLU A 593 -14.39 -37.62 4.62
CA GLU A 593 -13.74 -36.87 5.70
C GLU A 593 -14.78 -36.16 6.59
N ALA A 594 -15.77 -35.49 5.97
CA ALA A 594 -16.87 -34.85 6.67
C ALA A 594 -17.77 -35.85 7.40
N LEU A 595 -18.02 -37.02 6.78
CA LEU A 595 -18.87 -38.06 7.33
C LEU A 595 -18.23 -38.73 8.55
N VAL A 596 -16.91 -38.99 8.50
CA VAL A 596 -16.14 -39.52 9.64
C VAL A 596 -16.31 -38.63 10.87
N VAL A 597 -16.21 -37.31 10.71
CA VAL A 597 -16.38 -36.35 11.81
C VAL A 597 -17.76 -36.51 12.47
N SER A 598 -18.81 -36.63 11.66
CA SER A 598 -20.18 -36.78 12.15
C SER A 598 -20.42 -38.16 12.79
N GLU A 599 -19.90 -39.23 12.20
CA GLU A 599 -20.14 -40.60 12.68
C GLU A 599 -19.37 -40.92 13.97
N VAL A 600 -18.16 -40.38 14.14
CA VAL A 600 -17.43 -40.48 15.42
C VAL A 600 -18.23 -39.83 16.55
N HIS A 601 -18.74 -38.61 16.33
CA HIS A 601 -19.59 -37.93 17.30
C HIS A 601 -20.85 -38.73 17.62
N ASN A 602 -21.56 -39.19 16.58
CA ASN A 602 -22.79 -39.99 16.70
C ASN A 602 -22.58 -41.28 17.51
N ARG A 603 -21.45 -41.99 17.30
CA ARG A 603 -21.06 -43.16 18.09
C ARG A 603 -20.79 -42.79 19.55
N ASP A 604 -20.01 -41.74 19.78
CA ASP A 604 -19.61 -41.33 21.13
C ASP A 604 -20.81 -40.93 21.99
N ILE A 605 -21.82 -40.27 21.40
CA ILE A 605 -23.10 -39.96 22.05
C ILE A 605 -23.86 -41.24 22.43
N VAL A 606 -23.93 -42.24 21.54
CA VAL A 606 -24.59 -43.52 21.85
C VAL A 606 -23.86 -44.23 23.00
N GLY A 607 -22.53 -44.23 22.99
CA GLY A 607 -21.73 -44.78 24.09
C GLY A 607 -21.94 -44.03 25.42
N GLU A 608 -22.06 -42.70 25.39
CA GLU A 608 -22.42 -41.89 26.56
C GLU A 608 -23.82 -42.22 27.07
N MET A 609 -24.81 -42.33 26.18
CA MET A 609 -26.18 -42.73 26.53
C MET A 609 -26.23 -44.12 27.17
N ILE A 610 -25.42 -45.08 26.72
CA ILE A 610 -25.33 -46.41 27.32
C ILE A 610 -24.72 -46.34 28.72
N ARG A 611 -23.61 -45.60 28.90
CA ARG A 611 -22.95 -45.43 30.21
C ARG A 611 -23.88 -44.79 31.24
N ASP A 612 -24.68 -43.82 30.82
CA ASP A 612 -25.61 -43.08 31.68
C ASP A 612 -26.98 -43.77 31.83
N GLY A 613 -27.18 -44.93 31.21
CA GLY A 613 -28.41 -45.72 31.33
C GLY A 613 -29.63 -45.06 30.71
N CYS A 614 -29.46 -44.36 29.58
CA CYS A 614 -30.54 -43.71 28.85
C CYS A 614 -31.47 -44.75 28.21
N GLN A 615 -32.77 -44.70 28.55
CA GLN A 615 -33.78 -45.66 28.09
C GLN A 615 -35.00 -45.02 27.43
N ASP A 616 -35.11 -43.69 27.45
CA ASP A 616 -36.23 -42.96 26.86
C ASP A 616 -35.75 -41.92 25.86
N SER A 617 -36.47 -41.85 24.74
CA SER A 617 -36.44 -40.78 23.74
C SER A 617 -36.67 -39.36 24.31
N ASN A 618 -37.28 -39.22 25.49
CA ASN A 618 -37.40 -37.93 26.16
C ASN A 618 -36.23 -37.60 27.11
N SER A 619 -35.22 -38.46 27.20
CA SER A 619 -34.02 -38.17 27.99
C SER A 619 -33.30 -36.93 27.48
N PHE A 620 -32.88 -36.06 28.39
CA PHE A 620 -32.19 -34.84 28.04
C PHE A 620 -30.92 -35.10 27.21
N LEU A 621 -30.19 -36.19 27.47
CA LEU A 621 -28.99 -36.54 26.71
C LEU A 621 -29.28 -36.73 25.21
N TRP A 622 -30.44 -37.32 24.87
CA TRP A 622 -30.89 -37.46 23.48
C TRP A 622 -31.49 -36.16 22.94
N LEU A 623 -32.38 -35.53 23.71
CA LEU A 623 -33.01 -34.28 23.31
C LEU A 623 -31.99 -33.16 23.06
N ALA A 624 -30.85 -33.17 23.76
CA ALA A 624 -29.75 -32.21 23.63
C ALA A 624 -29.06 -32.25 22.25
N GLN A 625 -29.21 -33.34 21.50
CA GLN A 625 -28.56 -33.55 20.20
C GLN A 625 -29.36 -32.95 19.05
N LEU A 626 -28.66 -32.69 17.94
CA LEU A 626 -29.26 -32.21 16.70
C LEU A 626 -29.87 -33.39 15.94
N ARG A 627 -31.20 -33.44 15.90
CA ARG A 627 -31.99 -34.57 15.40
C ARG A 627 -32.75 -34.18 14.14
N TYR A 628 -32.78 -35.09 13.17
CA TYR A 628 -33.34 -34.84 11.85
C TYR A 628 -34.56 -35.73 11.66
N TYR A 629 -35.67 -35.14 11.22
CA TYR A 629 -36.93 -35.84 11.00
C TYR A 629 -37.44 -35.59 9.60
N TRP A 630 -37.66 -36.67 8.83
CA TRP A 630 -38.34 -36.58 7.54
C TRP A 630 -39.85 -36.63 7.75
N GLU A 631 -40.52 -35.49 7.58
CA GLU A 631 -41.93 -35.33 7.92
C GLU A 631 -42.74 -34.79 6.72
N THR A 632 -43.99 -35.22 6.62
CA THR A 632 -44.94 -34.63 5.66
C THR A 632 -45.39 -33.25 6.19
N GLY A 633 -45.01 -32.19 5.50
CA GLY A 633 -45.37 -30.83 5.83
C GLY A 633 -46.80 -30.43 5.43
N PRO A 634 -47.19 -29.17 5.72
CA PRO A 634 -48.47 -28.62 5.28
C PRO A 634 -48.57 -28.67 3.75
N ARG A 635 -49.70 -29.16 3.22
CA ARG A 635 -49.96 -29.44 1.78
C ARG A 635 -49.34 -30.73 1.22
N GLY A 636 -48.94 -31.67 2.08
CA GLY A 636 -48.50 -33.01 1.66
C GLY A 636 -47.07 -33.07 1.12
N MET A 637 -46.31 -31.98 1.24
CA MET A 637 -44.94 -31.90 0.74
C MET A 637 -43.95 -32.38 1.81
N GLU A 638 -43.07 -33.30 1.45
CA GLU A 638 -42.03 -33.81 2.35
C GLU A 638 -41.02 -32.73 2.72
N ARG A 639 -40.64 -32.69 4.00
CA ARG A 639 -39.65 -31.76 4.54
C ARG A 639 -38.83 -32.39 5.67
N CYS A 640 -37.56 -32.03 5.75
CA CYS A 640 -36.67 -32.34 6.85
C CYS A 640 -36.79 -31.25 7.92
N SER A 641 -37.16 -31.67 9.12
CA SER A 641 -37.25 -30.83 10.33
C SER A 641 -36.05 -31.14 11.21
N VAL A 642 -35.30 -30.12 11.60
CA VAL A 642 -34.14 -30.24 12.49
C VAL A 642 -34.55 -29.76 13.87
N ARG A 643 -34.41 -30.63 14.88
CA ARG A 643 -34.83 -30.36 16.26
C ARG A 643 -33.66 -30.50 17.23
N GLN A 644 -33.61 -29.60 18.20
CA GLN A 644 -32.65 -29.65 19.30
C GLN A 644 -33.28 -29.07 20.57
N VAL A 645 -33.32 -29.87 21.63
CA VAL A 645 -34.08 -29.59 22.86
C VAL A 645 -35.54 -29.24 22.49
N ASN A 646 -35.96 -28.00 22.69
CA ASN A 646 -37.29 -27.49 22.36
C ASN A 646 -37.30 -26.69 21.05
N ALA A 647 -36.13 -26.40 20.48
CA ALA A 647 -36.00 -25.66 19.24
C ALA A 647 -36.28 -26.58 18.05
N ALA A 648 -37.03 -26.07 17.08
CA ALA A 648 -37.26 -26.71 15.79
C ALA A 648 -37.04 -25.68 14.69
N ALA A 649 -36.29 -26.08 13.66
CA ALA A 649 -36.05 -25.29 12.46
C ALA A 649 -36.21 -26.18 11.22
N GLU A 650 -36.63 -25.59 10.11
CA GLU A 650 -36.69 -26.31 8.83
C GLU A 650 -35.29 -26.38 8.21
N TYR A 651 -34.95 -27.53 7.64
CA TYR A 651 -33.77 -27.64 6.79
C TYR A 651 -33.98 -26.79 5.53
N GLY A 652 -33.04 -25.87 5.25
CA GLY A 652 -33.18 -24.84 4.23
C GLY A 652 -33.08 -25.35 2.79
N TYR A 653 -32.43 -26.51 2.57
CA TYR A 653 -32.13 -27.09 1.26
C TYR A 653 -31.38 -26.15 0.31
N GLU A 654 -30.67 -25.13 0.82
CA GLU A 654 -29.76 -24.37 -0.01
C GLU A 654 -28.54 -25.24 -0.34
N TYR A 655 -28.08 -25.20 -1.59
CA TYR A 655 -26.88 -25.93 -1.98
C TYR A 655 -25.65 -25.19 -1.46
N LEU A 656 -24.90 -25.86 -0.59
CA LEU A 656 -23.70 -25.33 0.07
C LEU A 656 -22.41 -25.95 -0.47
N GLY A 657 -22.51 -26.85 -1.46
CA GLY A 657 -21.39 -27.60 -2.02
C GLY A 657 -20.82 -28.66 -1.08
N ASN A 658 -19.83 -29.41 -1.57
CA ASN A 658 -19.15 -30.47 -0.83
C ASN A 658 -18.07 -29.88 0.09
N THR A 659 -18.48 -29.44 1.28
CA THR A 659 -17.58 -28.79 2.24
C THR A 659 -17.30 -29.64 3.47
N THR A 660 -16.12 -29.44 4.06
CA THR A 660 -15.72 -30.10 5.31
C THR A 660 -16.57 -29.64 6.50
N ARG A 661 -16.73 -30.52 7.48
CA ARG A 661 -17.40 -30.24 8.77
C ARG A 661 -16.40 -29.91 9.87
N LEU A 662 -16.81 -29.04 10.79
CA LEU A 662 -16.06 -28.78 12.02
C LEU A 662 -16.17 -29.98 12.97
N VAL A 663 -15.08 -30.32 13.66
CA VAL A 663 -15.12 -31.34 14.71
C VAL A 663 -16.03 -30.89 15.85
N ILE A 664 -17.02 -31.73 16.16
CA ILE A 664 -18.00 -31.45 17.20
C ILE A 664 -17.41 -31.85 18.55
N THR A 665 -17.17 -30.86 19.40
CA THR A 665 -16.73 -31.04 20.79
C THR A 665 -17.87 -30.73 21.76
N PRO A 666 -17.78 -31.12 23.05
CA PRO A 666 -18.79 -30.75 24.05
C PRO A 666 -19.04 -29.23 24.15
N LEU A 667 -18.02 -28.41 23.86
CA LEU A 667 -18.15 -26.96 23.78
C LEU A 667 -18.94 -26.51 22.54
N THR A 668 -18.61 -27.08 21.37
CA THR A 668 -19.33 -26.83 20.11
C THR A 668 -20.81 -27.20 20.25
N ASP A 669 -21.11 -28.34 20.86
CA ASP A 669 -22.46 -28.82 21.16
C ASP A 669 -23.26 -27.87 22.05
N ARG A 670 -22.61 -27.34 23.09
CA ARG A 670 -23.21 -26.34 23.97
C ARG A 670 -23.52 -25.06 23.22
N CYS A 671 -22.63 -24.64 22.33
CA CYS A 671 -22.84 -23.50 21.46
C CYS A 671 -24.02 -23.74 20.52
N TYR A 672 -24.08 -24.90 19.83
CA TYR A 672 -25.20 -25.31 18.98
C TYR A 672 -26.55 -25.20 19.70
N ARG A 673 -26.66 -25.80 20.89
CA ARG A 673 -27.90 -25.73 21.70
C ARG A 673 -28.31 -24.29 21.98
N THR A 674 -27.35 -23.42 22.28
CA THR A 674 -27.63 -22.03 22.64
C THR A 674 -28.02 -21.20 21.42
N LEU A 675 -27.33 -21.39 20.29
CA LEU A 675 -27.63 -20.72 19.02
C LEU A 675 -28.96 -21.19 18.44
N MET A 676 -29.25 -22.50 18.44
CA MET A 676 -30.57 -23.03 18.06
C MET A 676 -31.68 -22.48 18.95
N GLY A 677 -31.43 -22.36 20.25
CA GLY A 677 -32.34 -21.71 21.18
C GLY A 677 -32.56 -20.22 20.86
N ALA A 678 -31.52 -19.50 20.43
CA ALA A 678 -31.64 -18.10 20.01
C ALA A 678 -32.48 -17.96 18.73
N VAL A 679 -32.21 -18.79 17.72
CA VAL A 679 -32.98 -18.85 16.47
C VAL A 679 -34.46 -19.13 16.74
N HIS A 680 -34.76 -20.09 17.63
CA HIS A 680 -36.13 -20.40 18.01
C HIS A 680 -36.87 -19.22 18.67
N LEU A 681 -36.13 -18.38 19.40
CA LEU A 681 -36.65 -17.16 20.05
C LEU A 681 -36.61 -15.92 19.14
N ASN A 682 -36.18 -16.06 17.88
CA ASN A 682 -35.92 -14.95 16.94
C ASN A 682 -34.92 -13.91 17.48
N LEU A 683 -34.01 -14.34 18.36
CA LEU A 683 -32.88 -13.54 18.85
C LEU A 683 -31.62 -13.85 18.04
N GLY A 684 -30.65 -12.95 18.11
CA GLY A 684 -29.31 -13.23 17.60
C GLY A 684 -28.49 -14.09 18.57
N GLY A 685 -27.39 -14.65 18.10
CA GLY A 685 -26.41 -15.32 18.97
C GLY A 685 -25.10 -14.55 19.06
N ALA A 686 -24.50 -14.51 20.25
CA ALA A 686 -23.23 -13.84 20.50
C ALA A 686 -22.16 -14.77 21.10
N PRO A 687 -21.50 -15.62 20.30
CA PRO A 687 -20.31 -16.33 20.73
C PRO A 687 -19.18 -15.36 21.13
N GLU A 688 -18.72 -15.45 22.37
CA GLU A 688 -17.67 -14.60 22.95
C GLU A 688 -16.56 -15.44 23.55
N GLY A 689 -15.30 -15.02 23.35
CA GLY A 689 -14.16 -15.73 23.91
C GLY A 689 -12.85 -15.41 23.21
N PRO A 690 -11.71 -15.96 23.67
CA PRO A 690 -10.39 -15.71 23.09
C PRO A 690 -10.31 -16.04 21.59
N ALA A 691 -9.33 -15.47 20.88
CA ALA A 691 -9.07 -15.81 19.49
C ALA A 691 -8.72 -17.31 19.32
N GLY A 692 -9.15 -17.93 18.22
CA GLY A 692 -8.85 -19.33 17.92
C GLY A 692 -9.72 -20.37 18.65
N THR A 693 -10.80 -19.96 19.32
CA THR A 693 -11.76 -20.87 19.98
C THR A 693 -12.90 -21.36 19.09
N GLY A 694 -12.87 -21.07 17.77
CA GLY A 694 -13.83 -21.60 16.81
C GLY A 694 -15.19 -20.88 16.77
N LYS A 695 -15.28 -19.61 17.17
CA LYS A 695 -16.54 -18.84 17.27
C LYS A 695 -17.29 -18.72 15.93
N THR A 696 -16.59 -18.24 14.91
CA THR A 696 -17.12 -18.03 13.55
C THR A 696 -17.38 -19.37 12.88
N GLU A 697 -16.47 -20.33 13.04
CA GLU A 697 -16.55 -21.67 12.49
C GLU A 697 -17.74 -22.45 13.05
N THR A 698 -18.01 -22.35 14.36
CA THR A 698 -19.16 -23.01 15.00
C THR A 698 -20.48 -22.47 14.46
N THR A 699 -20.59 -21.15 14.29
CA THR A 699 -21.79 -20.52 13.74
C THR A 699 -22.04 -20.94 12.28
N LYS A 700 -20.97 -20.95 11.49
CA LYS A 700 -21.00 -21.39 10.09
C LYS A 700 -21.34 -22.88 9.96
N ASP A 701 -20.77 -23.74 10.81
CA ASP A 701 -21.03 -25.18 10.76
C ASP A 701 -22.48 -25.51 11.18
N LEU A 702 -23.06 -24.76 12.13
CA LEU A 702 -24.48 -24.86 12.46
C LEU A 702 -25.38 -24.46 11.28
N ALA A 703 -25.04 -23.36 10.57
CA ALA A 703 -25.77 -22.95 9.38
C ALA A 703 -25.72 -24.02 8.28
N LYS A 704 -24.56 -24.66 8.09
CA LYS A 704 -24.40 -25.82 7.20
C LYS A 704 -25.28 -26.99 7.62
N ALA A 705 -25.36 -27.28 8.92
CA ALA A 705 -26.22 -28.33 9.46
C ALA A 705 -27.70 -28.08 9.13
N LEU A 706 -28.13 -26.82 9.05
CA LEU A 706 -29.48 -26.42 8.67
C LEU A 706 -29.65 -26.16 7.16
N ALA A 707 -28.62 -26.36 6.32
CA ALA A 707 -28.60 -25.97 4.91
C ALA A 707 -29.07 -24.53 4.65
N LYS A 708 -28.50 -23.59 5.40
CA LYS A 708 -28.70 -22.16 5.25
C LYS A 708 -27.40 -21.49 4.82
N GLN A 709 -27.46 -20.59 3.85
CA GLN A 709 -26.33 -19.75 3.48
C GLN A 709 -25.92 -18.88 4.68
N CYS A 710 -24.63 -18.91 5.02
CA CYS A 710 -24.06 -18.11 6.11
C CYS A 710 -23.02 -17.13 5.57
N ILE A 711 -23.36 -15.85 5.64
CA ILE A 711 -22.49 -14.77 5.20
C ILE A 711 -21.64 -14.34 6.38
N VAL A 712 -20.34 -14.56 6.28
CA VAL A 712 -19.37 -14.10 7.27
C VAL A 712 -18.84 -12.75 6.82
N TYR A 713 -18.99 -11.73 7.66
CA TYR A 713 -18.51 -10.39 7.39
C TYR A 713 -17.55 -9.95 8.49
N ASN A 714 -16.31 -9.63 8.12
CA ASN A 714 -15.31 -9.17 9.09
C ASN A 714 -15.50 -7.68 9.38
N CYS A 715 -15.78 -7.35 10.65
CA CYS A 715 -16.07 -5.97 11.03
C CYS A 715 -14.79 -5.15 11.20
N SER A 716 -14.74 -3.97 10.58
CA SER A 716 -13.70 -2.95 10.76
C SER A 716 -14.28 -1.68 11.37
N GLU A 717 -13.41 -0.79 11.86
CA GLU A 717 -13.78 0.53 12.39
C GLU A 717 -14.43 1.44 11.33
N GLN A 718 -14.24 1.15 10.04
CA GLN A 718 -14.67 2.00 8.93
C GLN A 718 -16.11 1.72 8.46
N ILE A 719 -16.76 0.68 8.99
CA ILE A 719 -18.09 0.28 8.54
C ILE A 719 -19.13 1.33 8.94
N SER A 720 -19.90 1.77 7.95
CA SER A 720 -21.00 2.69 8.15
C SER A 720 -22.31 1.97 8.48
N TYR A 721 -23.22 2.65 9.18
CA TYR A 721 -24.57 2.14 9.44
C TYR A 721 -25.39 1.93 8.16
N ARG A 722 -25.03 2.60 7.05
CA ARG A 722 -25.71 2.46 5.74
C ARG A 722 -25.31 1.17 5.04
N GLU A 723 -24.03 0.80 5.09
CA GLU A 723 -23.54 -0.48 4.57
C GLU A 723 -24.17 -1.65 5.34
N MET A 724 -24.23 -1.55 6.67
CA MET A 724 -24.93 -2.52 7.51
C MET A 724 -26.42 -2.60 7.17
N GLY A 725 -27.08 -1.44 6.98
CA GLY A 725 -28.47 -1.39 6.52
C GLY A 725 -28.69 -2.07 5.16
N LYS A 726 -27.77 -1.89 4.20
CA LYS A 726 -27.79 -2.58 2.91
C LYS A 726 -27.67 -4.09 3.08
N LEU A 727 -26.73 -4.56 3.91
CA LEU A 727 -26.55 -5.99 4.20
C LEU A 727 -27.79 -6.59 4.87
N PHE A 728 -28.35 -5.89 5.86
CA PHE A 728 -29.54 -6.33 6.58
C PHE A 728 -30.78 -6.46 5.69
N LYS A 729 -30.95 -5.57 4.69
CA LYS A 729 -31.99 -5.73 3.66
C LYS A 729 -31.82 -7.04 2.89
N GLY A 730 -30.60 -7.32 2.44
CA GLY A 730 -30.24 -8.57 1.78
C GLY A 730 -30.53 -9.81 2.64
N LEU A 731 -30.14 -9.79 3.91
CA LEU A 731 -30.34 -10.89 4.86
C LEU A 731 -31.83 -11.13 5.14
N ALA A 732 -32.57 -10.07 5.42
CA ALA A 732 -33.99 -10.13 5.76
C ALA A 732 -34.83 -10.66 4.58
N SER A 733 -34.50 -10.27 3.35
CA SER A 733 -35.20 -10.72 2.14
C SER A 733 -34.76 -12.08 1.60
N SER A 734 -33.49 -12.46 1.76
CA SER A 734 -33.00 -13.79 1.35
C SER A 734 -33.31 -14.89 2.36
N GLY A 735 -33.49 -14.54 3.64
CA GLY A 735 -33.63 -15.50 4.74
C GLY A 735 -32.32 -16.21 5.07
N ALA A 736 -31.18 -15.61 4.68
CA ALA A 736 -29.84 -16.08 4.96
C ALA A 736 -29.41 -15.75 6.40
N TRP A 737 -28.35 -16.41 6.86
CA TRP A 737 -27.72 -16.11 8.13
C TRP A 737 -26.52 -15.20 7.93
N ALA A 738 -26.24 -14.35 8.92
CA ALA A 738 -25.02 -13.56 8.95
C ALA A 738 -24.23 -13.79 10.23
N CYS A 739 -22.92 -13.91 10.10
CA CYS A 739 -21.98 -13.90 11.21
C CYS A 739 -21.06 -12.68 11.05
N PHE A 740 -21.28 -11.67 11.88
CA PHE A 740 -20.42 -10.49 11.95
C PHE A 740 -19.24 -10.81 12.86
N ASP A 741 -18.10 -11.08 12.24
CA ASP A 741 -16.88 -11.39 12.94
C ASP A 741 -16.29 -10.11 13.53
N GLU A 742 -15.76 -10.17 14.75
CA GLU A 742 -15.09 -9.03 15.38
C GLU A 742 -15.98 -7.80 15.56
N PHE A 743 -17.29 -8.01 15.79
CA PHE A 743 -18.32 -6.97 15.81
C PHE A 743 -18.04 -5.82 16.79
N ASN A 744 -17.28 -6.09 17.84
CA ASN A 744 -16.83 -5.11 18.84
C ASN A 744 -15.74 -4.14 18.36
N ARG A 745 -15.35 -4.17 17.07
CA ARG A 745 -14.49 -3.16 16.42
C ARG A 745 -15.25 -1.97 15.84
N ILE A 746 -16.56 -2.10 15.67
CA ILE A 746 -17.39 -1.01 15.14
C ILE A 746 -17.47 0.09 16.21
N GLU A 747 -17.41 1.35 15.77
CA GLU A 747 -17.58 2.49 16.66
C GLU A 747 -18.92 2.46 17.41
N ILE A 748 -18.91 2.86 18.68
CA ILE A 748 -20.08 2.82 19.57
C ILE A 748 -21.27 3.63 19.00
N GLN A 749 -20.99 4.73 18.29
CA GLN A 749 -22.02 5.57 17.65
C GLN A 749 -22.77 4.80 16.55
N VAL A 750 -22.04 4.04 15.73
CA VAL A 750 -22.60 3.21 14.66
C VAL A 750 -23.35 2.01 15.25
N LEU A 751 -22.78 1.35 16.26
CA LEU A 751 -23.42 0.23 16.97
C LEU A 751 -24.80 0.58 17.54
N SER A 752 -24.97 1.82 18.00
CA SER A 752 -26.24 2.30 18.54
C SER A 752 -27.35 2.35 17.49
N VAL A 753 -27.03 2.75 16.25
CA VAL A 753 -27.98 2.76 15.12
C VAL A 753 -28.24 1.32 14.64
N VAL A 754 -27.18 0.50 14.59
CA VAL A 754 -27.29 -0.93 14.22
C VAL A 754 -28.20 -1.69 15.19
N ALA A 755 -28.19 -1.36 16.48
CA ALA A 755 -29.12 -1.96 17.46
C ALA A 755 -30.59 -1.74 17.06
N GLN A 756 -30.95 -0.54 16.61
CA GLN A 756 -32.29 -0.23 16.14
C GLN A 756 -32.65 -0.99 14.86
N GLN A 757 -31.70 -1.11 13.93
CA GLN A 757 -31.87 -1.88 12.70
C GLN A 757 -32.15 -3.36 13.01
N VAL A 758 -31.31 -3.99 13.85
CA VAL A 758 -31.47 -5.41 14.24
C VAL A 758 -32.79 -5.64 14.97
N ALA A 759 -33.16 -4.75 15.91
CA ALA A 759 -34.41 -4.86 16.66
C ALA A 759 -35.65 -4.77 15.74
N THR A 760 -35.60 -3.91 14.73
CA THR A 760 -36.70 -3.76 13.75
C THR A 760 -36.93 -5.06 12.97
N ILE A 761 -35.86 -5.73 12.55
CA ILE A 761 -35.92 -7.00 11.82
C ILE A 761 -36.39 -8.13 12.75
N GLN A 762 -35.79 -8.27 13.93
CA GLN A 762 -36.15 -9.33 14.88
C GLN A 762 -37.62 -9.24 15.31
N SER A 763 -38.11 -8.03 15.59
CA SER A 763 -39.51 -7.79 15.94
C SER A 763 -40.46 -8.22 14.81
N ALA A 764 -40.17 -7.79 13.57
CA ALA A 764 -41.00 -8.12 12.42
C ALA A 764 -40.99 -9.63 12.09
N VAL A 765 -39.85 -10.31 12.27
CA VAL A 765 -39.74 -11.77 12.13
C VAL A 765 -40.51 -12.49 13.24
N GLY A 766 -40.42 -12.02 14.49
CA GLY A 766 -41.15 -12.57 15.63
C GLY A 766 -42.68 -12.46 15.48
N GLU A 767 -43.15 -11.34 14.93
CA GLU A 767 -44.56 -11.13 14.59
C GLU A 767 -45.01 -11.85 13.30
N ARG A 768 -44.09 -12.50 12.59
CA ARG A 768 -44.33 -13.20 11.31
C ARG A 768 -44.94 -12.30 10.23
N ARG A 769 -44.52 -11.03 10.17
CA ARG A 769 -44.95 -10.12 9.12
C ARG A 769 -44.32 -10.53 7.78
N PRO A 770 -45.06 -10.44 6.66
CA PRO A 770 -44.51 -10.75 5.34
C PRO A 770 -43.55 -9.65 4.83
N GLU A 771 -43.70 -8.42 5.33
CA GLU A 771 -42.94 -7.24 4.91
C GLU A 771 -42.70 -6.32 6.11
N VAL A 772 -41.61 -5.55 6.07
CA VAL A 772 -41.26 -4.55 7.10
C VAL A 772 -40.77 -3.26 6.45
N LEU A 773 -41.16 -2.12 7.04
CA LEU A 773 -40.58 -0.83 6.68
C LEU A 773 -39.21 -0.70 7.36
N PHE A 774 -38.14 -0.78 6.57
CA PHE A 774 -36.76 -0.76 7.04
C PHE A 774 -35.96 0.32 6.30
N GLU A 775 -35.37 1.27 7.03
CA GLU A 775 -34.62 2.40 6.46
C GLU A 775 -35.41 3.17 5.37
N GLY A 776 -36.72 3.37 5.60
CA GLY A 776 -37.61 4.08 4.69
C GLY A 776 -38.08 3.29 3.46
N MET A 777 -37.72 2.00 3.33
CA MET A 777 -38.18 1.13 2.24
C MET A 777 -38.92 -0.09 2.75
N LEU A 778 -39.90 -0.55 1.96
CA LEU A 778 -40.64 -1.77 2.27
C LEU A 778 -39.84 -2.98 1.80
N VAL A 779 -39.44 -3.83 2.74
CA VAL A 779 -38.57 -4.99 2.53
C VAL A 779 -39.36 -6.26 2.78
N LYS A 780 -39.32 -7.20 1.82
CA LYS A 780 -39.93 -8.52 1.99
C LYS A 780 -39.15 -9.33 3.02
N LEU A 781 -39.86 -9.98 3.94
CA LEU A 781 -39.27 -10.80 4.97
C LEU A 781 -39.40 -12.28 4.65
N LYS A 782 -38.28 -12.99 4.68
CA LYS A 782 -38.25 -14.46 4.61
C LYS A 782 -37.89 -15.02 5.98
N ALA A 783 -38.78 -15.84 6.53
CA ALA A 783 -38.60 -16.46 7.83
C ALA A 783 -37.30 -17.29 7.88
N GLY A 784 -36.63 -17.28 9.02
CA GLY A 784 -35.37 -17.99 9.24
C GLY A 784 -34.10 -17.14 9.02
N CYS A 785 -34.23 -15.83 8.75
CA CYS A 785 -33.11 -14.89 8.88
C CYS A 785 -32.61 -14.85 10.33
N SER A 786 -31.31 -14.91 10.54
CA SER A 786 -30.69 -14.84 11.88
C SER A 786 -29.36 -14.13 11.82
N ILE A 787 -29.09 -13.31 12.84
CA ILE A 787 -27.90 -12.47 12.92
C ILE A 787 -27.08 -12.94 14.11
N PHE A 788 -25.82 -13.25 13.84
CA PHE A 788 -24.84 -13.68 14.84
C PHE A 788 -23.68 -12.70 14.87
N ILE A 789 -23.11 -12.50 16.05
CA ILE A 789 -21.95 -11.62 16.26
C ILE A 789 -20.89 -12.40 17.00
N THR A 790 -19.62 -12.20 16.68
CA THR A 790 -18.52 -12.76 17.48
C THR A 790 -17.79 -11.63 18.21
N MET A 791 -17.29 -11.94 19.41
CA MET A 791 -16.55 -10.99 20.22
C MET A 791 -15.26 -11.60 20.77
N ASN A 792 -14.20 -10.79 20.74
CA ASN A 792 -12.93 -11.04 21.40
C ASN A 792 -12.78 -10.03 22.56
N PRO A 793 -13.26 -10.35 23.77
CA PRO A 793 -13.11 -9.46 24.92
C PRO A 793 -11.63 -9.35 25.36
N GLY A 794 -11.21 -8.17 25.81
CA GLY A 794 -9.88 -7.93 26.38
C GLY A 794 -8.74 -7.62 25.38
N TYR A 795 -9.02 -7.57 24.07
CA TYR A 795 -8.06 -7.12 23.05
C TYR A 795 -8.05 -5.60 22.91
N ALA A 796 -6.87 -5.02 22.62
CA ALA A 796 -6.73 -3.58 22.40
C ALA A 796 -7.55 -3.12 21.18
N GLY A 797 -8.17 -1.93 21.26
CA GLY A 797 -9.03 -1.40 20.18
C GLY A 797 -10.43 -2.00 20.11
N ARG A 798 -10.88 -2.73 21.15
CA ARG A 798 -12.23 -3.31 21.21
C ARG A 798 -13.13 -2.55 22.16
N SER A 799 -14.34 -2.22 21.69
CA SER A 799 -15.36 -1.54 22.49
C SER A 799 -16.24 -2.56 23.22
N GLU A 800 -16.74 -2.21 24.40
CA GLU A 800 -17.85 -2.97 24.98
C GLU A 800 -19.14 -2.68 24.21
N LEU A 801 -19.97 -3.71 24.04
CA LEU A 801 -21.25 -3.52 23.38
C LEU A 801 -22.23 -2.73 24.26
N PRO A 802 -23.02 -1.81 23.68
CA PRO A 802 -24.13 -1.15 24.37
C PRO A 802 -25.16 -2.15 24.94
N GLU A 803 -25.75 -1.83 26.10
CA GLU A 803 -26.71 -2.72 26.78
C GLU A 803 -27.98 -3.01 25.96
N ASN A 804 -28.48 -2.01 25.22
CA ASN A 804 -29.61 -2.18 24.31
C ASN A 804 -29.32 -3.17 23.17
N LEU A 805 -28.06 -3.26 22.74
CA LEU A 805 -27.62 -4.20 21.73
C LEU A 805 -27.45 -5.60 22.33
N LYS A 806 -26.84 -5.72 23.51
CA LYS A 806 -26.69 -7.00 24.22
C LYS A 806 -28.04 -7.72 24.42
N ALA A 807 -29.11 -6.97 24.69
CA ALA A 807 -30.45 -7.53 24.84
C ALA A 807 -31.00 -8.26 23.60
N LEU A 808 -30.49 -7.95 22.40
CA LEU A 808 -30.91 -8.55 21.13
C LEU A 808 -30.18 -9.88 20.81
N PHE A 809 -29.16 -10.22 21.60
CA PHE A 809 -28.33 -11.39 21.39
C PHE A 809 -28.26 -12.29 22.63
N ARG A 810 -28.21 -13.60 22.40
CA ARG A 810 -27.96 -14.58 23.45
C ARG A 810 -26.45 -14.87 23.53
N PRO A 811 -25.77 -14.55 24.64
CA PRO A 811 -24.33 -14.75 24.78
C PRO A 811 -23.97 -16.24 24.92
N VAL A 812 -22.82 -16.63 24.39
CA VAL A 812 -22.23 -17.96 24.52
C VAL A 812 -20.74 -17.84 24.81
N ALA A 813 -20.30 -18.26 25.99
CA ALA A 813 -18.89 -18.29 26.33
C ALA A 813 -18.16 -19.46 25.65
N MET A 814 -17.22 -19.13 24.75
CA MET A 814 -16.37 -20.05 24.01
C MET A 814 -14.98 -20.09 24.64
N MET A 815 -14.70 -21.18 25.37
CA MET A 815 -13.40 -21.42 26.01
C MET A 815 -12.44 -22.16 25.09
N VAL A 816 -11.21 -22.38 25.56
CA VAL A 816 -10.22 -23.21 24.84
C VAL A 816 -10.78 -24.64 24.69
N PRO A 817 -10.93 -25.16 23.46
CA PRO A 817 -11.47 -26.50 23.24
C PRO A 817 -10.42 -27.58 23.54
N GLU A 818 -10.87 -28.82 23.64
CA GLU A 818 -10.00 -29.98 23.87
C GLU A 818 -9.24 -30.36 22.59
N TYR A 819 -7.99 -29.89 22.47
CA TYR A 819 -7.17 -30.10 21.27
C TYR A 819 -6.93 -31.59 20.95
N ALA A 820 -6.86 -32.45 21.97
CA ALA A 820 -6.61 -33.87 21.78
C ALA A 820 -7.76 -34.56 21.04
N MET A 821 -9.01 -34.27 21.40
CA MET A 821 -10.19 -34.79 20.72
C MET A 821 -10.24 -34.29 19.26
N ILE A 822 -9.98 -33.01 19.04
CA ILE A 822 -9.98 -32.45 17.67
C ILE A 822 -8.89 -33.10 16.83
N ALA A 823 -7.69 -33.27 17.38
CA ALA A 823 -6.58 -33.90 16.69
C ALA A 823 -6.83 -35.39 16.40
N GLU A 824 -7.42 -36.12 17.34
CA GLU A 824 -7.79 -37.53 17.15
C GLU A 824 -8.77 -37.70 15.99
N ILE A 825 -9.89 -36.97 16.01
CA ILE A 825 -10.93 -37.07 14.98
C ILE A 825 -10.39 -36.63 13.61
N SER A 826 -9.56 -35.59 13.58
CA SER A 826 -8.93 -35.11 12.35
C SER A 826 -7.92 -36.10 11.78
N LEU A 827 -7.11 -36.78 12.61
CA LEU A 827 -6.20 -37.83 12.14
C LEU A 827 -6.98 -39.04 11.64
N PHE A 828 -8.08 -39.37 12.31
CA PHE A 828 -8.94 -40.46 11.91
C PHE A 828 -9.59 -40.20 10.55
N SER A 829 -10.06 -38.97 10.27
CA SER A 829 -10.56 -38.60 8.94
C SER A 829 -9.48 -38.59 7.86
N LEU A 830 -8.20 -38.48 8.24
CA LEU A 830 -7.04 -38.59 7.33
C LEU A 830 -6.56 -40.04 7.15
N GLY A 831 -7.24 -41.02 7.74
CA GLY A 831 -6.95 -42.45 7.58
C GLY A 831 -5.88 -43.02 8.52
N PHE A 832 -5.60 -42.36 9.66
CA PHE A 832 -4.71 -42.89 10.70
C PHE A 832 -5.44 -43.87 11.61
N LEU A 833 -4.83 -45.03 11.88
CA LEU A 833 -5.37 -46.06 12.77
C LEU A 833 -5.04 -45.79 14.23
N ILE A 834 -3.85 -45.27 14.53
CA ILE A 834 -3.38 -45.00 15.90
C ILE A 834 -3.60 -43.52 16.27
N ALA A 835 -4.67 -42.91 15.74
CA ALA A 835 -4.97 -41.48 15.84
C ALA A 835 -4.99 -40.96 17.29
N ARG A 836 -5.59 -41.71 18.22
CA ARG A 836 -5.71 -41.33 19.64
C ARG A 836 -4.36 -41.15 20.34
N SER A 837 -3.44 -42.09 20.13
CA SER A 837 -2.10 -42.02 20.72
C SER A 837 -1.32 -40.84 20.16
N LEU A 838 -1.36 -40.69 18.83
CA LEU A 838 -0.66 -39.61 18.11
C LEU A 838 -1.19 -38.23 18.48
N ALA A 839 -2.50 -38.07 18.62
CA ALA A 839 -3.14 -36.84 19.07
C ALA A 839 -2.69 -36.44 20.48
N THR A 840 -2.70 -37.40 21.42
CA THR A 840 -2.26 -37.17 22.80
C THR A 840 -0.79 -36.75 22.85
N LYS A 841 0.09 -37.44 22.10
CA LYS A 841 1.52 -37.09 21.99
C LYS A 841 1.71 -35.70 21.38
N THR A 842 0.97 -35.36 20.32
CA THR A 842 1.08 -34.06 19.65
C THR A 842 0.67 -32.90 20.56
N VAL A 843 -0.43 -33.05 21.30
CA VAL A 843 -0.88 -32.03 22.25
C VAL A 843 0.08 -31.92 23.43
N ALA A 844 0.59 -33.04 23.95
CA ALA A 844 1.59 -33.05 24.99
C ALA A 844 2.89 -32.34 24.54
N LEU A 845 3.34 -32.59 23.31
CA LEU A 845 4.49 -31.90 22.71
C LEU A 845 4.29 -30.39 22.72
N TYR A 846 3.15 -29.90 22.23
CA TYR A 846 2.87 -28.46 22.20
C TYR A 846 2.76 -27.83 23.60
N LYS A 847 2.20 -28.57 24.56
CA LYS A 847 2.16 -28.15 25.96
C LYS A 847 3.57 -28.03 26.53
N LEU A 848 4.42 -29.04 26.36
CA LEU A 848 5.82 -29.01 26.80
C LEU A 848 6.61 -27.90 26.10
N CYS A 849 6.40 -27.68 24.80
CA CYS A 849 7.01 -26.57 24.08
C CYS A 849 6.61 -25.21 24.67
N SER A 850 5.34 -25.04 25.06
CA SER A 850 4.87 -23.79 25.69
C SER A 850 5.42 -23.55 27.10
N GLU A 851 5.77 -24.63 27.82
CA GLU A 851 6.28 -24.57 29.19
C GLU A 851 7.82 -24.50 29.25
N GLN A 852 8.54 -25.08 28.28
CA GLN A 852 9.99 -25.25 28.32
C GLN A 852 10.79 -24.39 27.33
N LEU A 853 10.22 -24.02 26.17
CA LEU A 853 10.93 -23.19 25.19
C LEU A 853 10.90 -21.71 25.60
N SER A 854 11.81 -20.92 25.03
CA SER A 854 11.84 -19.49 25.29
C SER A 854 10.52 -18.80 24.86
N SER A 855 10.10 -17.77 25.61
CA SER A 855 8.90 -17.01 25.25
C SER A 855 9.22 -16.05 24.09
N GLN A 856 8.62 -16.30 22.92
CA GLN A 856 8.77 -15.46 21.73
C GLN A 856 7.41 -15.03 21.19
N TYR A 857 7.31 -13.81 20.67
CA TYR A 857 6.05 -13.28 20.10
C TYR A 857 5.51 -14.08 18.91
N HIS A 858 6.37 -14.80 18.19
CA HIS A 858 6.02 -15.56 16.99
C HIS A 858 5.82 -17.07 17.26
N TYR A 859 5.96 -17.50 18.51
CA TYR A 859 5.68 -18.88 18.89
C TYR A 859 4.17 -19.06 19.06
N ASP A 860 3.59 -19.97 18.27
CA ASP A 860 2.18 -20.32 18.31
C ASP A 860 2.05 -21.81 18.62
N TYR A 861 1.44 -22.09 19.76
CA TYR A 861 1.13 -23.44 20.25
C TYR A 861 -0.38 -23.69 20.34
N GLY A 862 -1.18 -22.81 19.75
CA GLY A 862 -2.64 -22.92 19.71
C GLY A 862 -3.14 -23.88 18.64
N MET A 863 -4.47 -23.95 18.51
CA MET A 863 -5.14 -24.90 17.59
C MET A 863 -4.74 -24.71 16.12
N ARG A 864 -4.41 -23.49 15.69
CA ARG A 864 -3.95 -23.22 14.31
C ARG A 864 -2.63 -23.95 14.01
N ALA A 865 -1.70 -23.99 14.97
CA ALA A 865 -0.44 -24.71 14.82
C ALA A 865 -0.68 -26.23 14.76
N VAL A 866 -1.49 -26.76 15.70
CA VAL A 866 -1.88 -28.19 15.71
C VAL A 866 -2.50 -28.58 14.37
N LYS A 867 -3.50 -27.83 13.87
CA LYS A 867 -4.14 -28.11 12.58
C LYS A 867 -3.16 -28.15 11.41
N SER A 868 -2.14 -27.29 11.41
CA SER A 868 -1.12 -27.26 10.35
C SER A 868 -0.27 -28.53 10.33
N VAL A 869 0.08 -29.05 11.52
CA VAL A 869 0.77 -30.34 11.65
C VAL A 869 -0.11 -31.49 11.15
N LEU A 870 -1.40 -31.50 11.51
CA LEU A 870 -2.33 -32.56 11.08
C LEU A 870 -2.49 -32.59 9.55
N ILE A 871 -2.62 -31.41 8.91
CA ILE A 871 -2.70 -31.30 7.45
C ILE A 871 -1.40 -31.79 6.79
N ALA A 872 -0.23 -31.42 7.34
CA ALA A 872 1.06 -31.88 6.85
C ALA A 872 1.18 -33.41 6.96
N ALA A 873 0.85 -33.98 8.12
CA ALA A 873 0.86 -35.42 8.36
C ALA A 873 -0.11 -36.17 7.45
N GLY A 874 -1.32 -35.65 7.22
CA GLY A 874 -2.28 -36.24 6.28
C GLY A 874 -1.81 -36.23 4.82
N ARG A 875 -1.04 -35.22 4.40
CA ARG A 875 -0.38 -35.24 3.09
C ARG A 875 0.73 -36.29 3.02
N LEU A 876 1.54 -36.39 4.06
CA LEU A 876 2.60 -37.41 4.16
C LEU A 876 2.00 -38.83 4.15
N LYS A 877 0.90 -39.07 4.88
CA LYS A 877 0.18 -40.34 4.87
C LYS A 877 -0.36 -40.72 3.50
N ARG A 878 -0.79 -39.74 2.70
CA ARG A 878 -1.22 -39.99 1.30
C ARG A 878 -0.04 -40.31 0.39
N LYS A 879 1.08 -39.60 0.54
CA LYS A 879 2.29 -39.83 -0.27
C LYS A 879 2.94 -41.17 0.07
N TYR A 880 2.90 -41.56 1.35
CA TYR A 880 3.51 -42.77 1.87
C TYR A 880 2.50 -43.58 2.73
N PRO A 881 1.54 -44.29 2.11
CA PRO A 881 0.44 -44.97 2.83
C PRO A 881 0.88 -46.06 3.81
N SER A 882 1.97 -46.76 3.47
CA SER A 882 2.48 -47.94 4.19
C SER A 882 3.52 -47.61 5.26
N GLU A 883 3.99 -46.36 5.32
CA GLU A 883 4.96 -45.92 6.34
C GLU A 883 4.35 -45.90 7.74
N ASP A 884 5.20 -46.03 8.75
CA ASP A 884 4.78 -45.95 10.15
C ASP A 884 4.14 -44.59 10.44
N GLU A 885 2.92 -44.62 10.97
CA GLU A 885 2.15 -43.43 11.32
C GLU A 885 2.90 -42.54 12.32
N GLN A 886 3.72 -43.11 13.21
CA GLN A 886 4.54 -42.33 14.14
C GLN A 886 5.66 -41.57 13.42
N VAL A 887 6.30 -42.17 12.41
CA VAL A 887 7.33 -41.50 11.58
C VAL A 887 6.70 -40.34 10.81
N LEU A 888 5.54 -40.56 10.19
CA LEU A 888 4.83 -39.53 9.43
C LEU A 888 4.38 -38.36 10.30
N MET A 889 3.88 -38.64 11.51
CA MET A 889 3.50 -37.62 12.47
C MET A 889 4.69 -36.82 12.97
N LEU A 890 5.78 -37.51 13.36
CA LEU A 890 7.00 -36.84 13.80
C LEU A 890 7.57 -35.96 12.69
N ARG A 891 7.60 -36.45 11.44
CA ARG A 891 8.03 -35.66 10.28
C ARG A 891 7.19 -34.39 10.10
N GLY A 892 5.86 -34.52 10.14
CA GLY A 892 4.95 -33.37 10.05
C GLY A 892 5.13 -32.36 11.18
N ILE A 893 5.38 -32.82 12.40
CA ILE A 893 5.71 -31.97 13.56
C ILE A 893 7.01 -31.20 13.32
N MET A 894 8.04 -31.87 12.81
CA MET A 894 9.35 -31.26 12.58
C MET A 894 9.30 -30.22 11.45
N ASP A 895 8.71 -30.58 10.30
CA ASP A 895 8.65 -29.71 9.12
C ASP A 895 7.87 -28.40 9.41
N VAL A 896 6.82 -28.44 10.23
CA VAL A 896 6.00 -27.26 10.54
C VAL A 896 6.61 -26.35 11.61
N ASN A 897 7.38 -26.90 12.57
CA ASN A 897 7.82 -26.14 13.74
C ASN A 897 9.30 -25.71 13.67
N LEU A 898 10.19 -26.53 13.09
CA LEU A 898 11.61 -26.17 12.94
C LEU A 898 11.87 -24.84 12.22
N PRO A 899 11.08 -24.43 11.19
CA PRO A 899 11.29 -23.14 10.55
C PRO A 899 11.07 -21.93 11.48
N LYS A 900 10.29 -22.12 12.56
CA LYS A 900 9.84 -21.04 13.47
C LYS A 900 10.77 -20.84 14.67
N PHE A 901 11.44 -21.89 15.13
CA PHE A 901 12.22 -21.84 16.36
C PHE A 901 13.58 -21.16 16.19
N LEU A 902 14.04 -20.54 17.28
CA LEU A 902 15.41 -20.04 17.42
C LEU A 902 16.40 -21.19 17.55
N ALA A 903 17.65 -20.97 17.14
CA ALA A 903 18.66 -22.03 17.08
C ALA A 903 18.88 -22.78 18.41
N HIS A 904 18.80 -22.09 19.56
CA HIS A 904 18.96 -22.72 20.88
C HIS A 904 17.72 -23.51 21.32
N ASP A 905 16.52 -23.06 20.93
CA ASP A 905 15.26 -23.77 21.22
C ASP A 905 15.11 -25.03 20.34
N VAL A 906 15.78 -25.08 19.19
CA VAL A 906 15.79 -26.27 18.31
C VAL A 906 16.36 -27.50 19.03
N GLU A 907 17.43 -27.37 19.82
CA GLU A 907 18.00 -28.50 20.54
C GLU A 907 17.06 -29.02 21.63
N LEU A 908 16.44 -28.10 22.39
CA LEU A 908 15.42 -28.45 23.39
C LEU A 908 14.21 -29.15 22.74
N PHE A 909 13.76 -28.62 21.59
CA PHE A 909 12.65 -29.22 20.84
C PHE A 909 12.95 -30.64 20.37
N HIS A 910 14.17 -30.90 19.86
CA HIS A 910 14.58 -32.27 19.53
C HIS A 910 14.57 -33.19 20.76
N GLY A 911 14.99 -32.68 21.93
CA GLY A 911 14.89 -33.40 23.20
C GLY A 911 13.44 -33.79 23.54
N ILE A 912 12.51 -32.83 23.52
CA ILE A 912 11.08 -33.07 23.77
C ILE A 912 10.49 -34.06 22.76
N ALA A 913 10.84 -33.91 21.47
CA ALA A 913 10.38 -34.80 20.42
C ALA A 913 10.88 -36.24 20.64
N SER A 914 12.14 -36.41 21.03
CA SER A 914 12.74 -37.73 21.28
C SER A 914 12.13 -38.44 22.51
N ASP A 915 11.71 -37.69 23.53
CA ASP A 915 11.04 -38.23 24.72
C ASP A 915 9.63 -38.77 24.40
N LEU A 916 8.88 -38.05 23.56
CA LEU A 916 7.51 -38.45 23.15
C LEU A 916 7.49 -39.50 22.02
N PHE A 917 8.54 -39.53 21.18
CA PHE A 917 8.72 -40.46 20.07
C PHE A 917 10.04 -41.22 20.19
N PRO A 918 10.20 -42.08 21.20
CA PRO A 918 11.47 -42.76 21.47
C PRO A 918 11.79 -43.79 20.38
N GLY A 919 13.04 -43.78 19.91
CA GLY A 919 13.57 -44.77 18.96
C GLY A 919 13.12 -44.59 17.50
N ILE A 920 12.53 -43.44 17.16
CA ILE A 920 12.07 -43.13 15.80
C ILE A 920 13.10 -42.26 15.08
N GLU A 921 13.68 -42.77 14.00
CA GLU A 921 14.59 -42.01 13.13
C GLU A 921 13.85 -41.53 11.88
N LEU A 922 14.07 -40.26 11.51
CA LEU A 922 13.44 -39.66 10.33
C LEU A 922 14.25 -39.97 9.06
N PRO A 923 13.61 -40.44 7.98
CA PRO A 923 14.29 -40.63 6.71
C PRO A 923 14.75 -39.29 6.10
N ALA A 924 15.83 -39.34 5.32
CA ALA A 924 16.34 -38.18 4.59
C ALA A 924 15.32 -37.69 3.54
N SER A 925 15.22 -36.37 3.38
CA SER A 925 14.23 -35.75 2.48
C SER A 925 14.62 -35.92 1.01
N ASP A 926 13.65 -36.32 0.18
CA ASP A 926 13.80 -36.55 -1.26
C ASP A 926 13.50 -35.27 -2.06
N GLN A 927 14.39 -34.27 -1.99
CA GLN A 927 14.25 -32.95 -2.64
C GLN A 927 15.39 -32.60 -3.62
N GLY A 928 16.03 -33.61 -4.23
CA GLY A 928 17.19 -33.42 -5.11
C GLY A 928 16.96 -32.43 -6.27
N ALA A 929 15.86 -32.56 -7.00
CA ALA A 929 15.57 -31.69 -8.16
C ALA A 929 15.35 -30.22 -7.79
N LEU A 930 14.77 -29.94 -6.61
CA LEU A 930 14.56 -28.56 -6.14
C LEU A 930 15.87 -27.95 -5.62
N LEU A 931 16.73 -28.75 -4.99
CA LEU A 931 18.06 -28.33 -4.57
C LEU A 931 18.91 -27.89 -5.77
N GLU A 932 18.96 -28.70 -6.83
CA GLU A 932 19.68 -28.38 -8.06
C GLU A 932 19.18 -27.07 -8.70
N ALA A 933 17.85 -26.91 -8.81
CA ALA A 933 17.25 -25.69 -9.35
C ALA A 933 17.49 -24.45 -8.47
N LEU A 934 17.60 -24.61 -7.15
CA LEU A 934 17.94 -23.53 -6.23
C LEU A 934 19.40 -23.09 -6.37
N GLU A 935 20.33 -24.02 -6.55
CA GLU A 935 21.74 -23.71 -6.81
C GLU A 935 21.92 -22.99 -8.16
N GLU A 936 21.20 -23.43 -9.19
CA GLU A 936 21.15 -22.73 -10.48
C GLU A 936 20.57 -21.32 -10.33
N ALA A 937 19.44 -21.19 -9.62
CA ALA A 937 18.83 -19.89 -9.36
C ALA A 937 19.77 -18.93 -8.60
N CYS A 938 20.51 -19.44 -7.60
CA CYS A 938 21.52 -18.66 -6.88
C CYS A 938 22.62 -18.18 -7.83
N THR A 939 23.10 -19.04 -8.72
CA THR A 939 24.15 -18.71 -9.69
C THR A 939 23.69 -17.59 -10.64
N VAL A 940 22.47 -17.68 -11.17
CA VAL A 940 21.92 -16.65 -12.07
C VAL A 940 21.66 -15.32 -11.34
N LEU A 941 21.19 -15.37 -10.10
CA LEU A 941 20.96 -14.19 -9.26
C LEU A 941 22.25 -13.62 -8.65
N LYS A 942 23.42 -14.24 -8.95
CA LYS A 942 24.74 -13.89 -8.38
C LYS A 942 24.77 -13.93 -6.85
N LEU A 943 24.05 -14.89 -6.27
CA LEU A 943 24.01 -15.17 -4.83
C LEU A 943 25.00 -16.29 -4.48
N GLN A 944 25.45 -16.31 -3.22
CA GLN A 944 26.27 -17.40 -2.70
C GLN A 944 25.36 -18.53 -2.16
N PRO A 945 25.43 -19.75 -2.71
CA PRO A 945 24.61 -20.87 -2.29
C PRO A 945 25.13 -21.48 -0.97
N GLN A 946 25.06 -20.72 0.12
CA GLN A 946 25.45 -21.22 1.44
C GLN A 946 24.40 -22.19 1.98
N GLU A 947 24.83 -23.29 2.62
CA GLU A 947 23.94 -24.35 3.10
C GLU A 947 22.79 -23.82 3.98
N ALA A 948 23.08 -22.87 4.88
CA ALA A 948 22.06 -22.24 5.72
C ALA A 948 21.01 -21.46 4.91
N PHE A 949 21.41 -20.81 3.82
CA PHE A 949 20.52 -20.06 2.93
C PHE A 949 19.62 -21.02 2.13
N ILE A 950 20.19 -22.09 1.57
CA ILE A 950 19.43 -23.13 0.85
C ILE A 950 18.43 -23.79 1.80
N LYS A 951 18.88 -24.23 2.98
CA LYS A 951 18.02 -24.84 4.00
C LYS A 951 16.86 -23.94 4.39
N LYS A 952 17.11 -22.64 4.62
CA LYS A 952 16.03 -21.68 4.94
C LYS A 952 15.08 -21.44 3.77
N THR A 953 15.59 -21.45 2.54
CA THR A 953 14.76 -21.30 1.33
C THR A 953 13.85 -22.51 1.11
N LEU A 954 14.35 -23.72 1.38
CA LEU A 954 13.53 -24.94 1.39
C LEU A 954 12.46 -24.91 2.49
N GLN A 955 12.81 -24.44 3.69
CA GLN A 955 11.83 -24.28 4.77
C GLN A 955 10.71 -23.28 4.40
N ILE A 956 11.01 -22.22 3.64
CA ILE A 956 9.97 -21.32 3.10
C ILE A 956 9.05 -22.10 2.16
N TYR A 957 9.59 -22.92 1.25
CA TYR A 957 8.80 -23.75 0.35
C TYR A 957 7.89 -24.72 1.08
N GLU A 958 8.42 -25.44 2.08
CA GLU A 958 7.65 -26.38 2.91
C GLU A 958 6.49 -25.66 3.61
N MET A 959 6.73 -24.46 4.14
CA MET A 959 5.67 -23.67 4.78
C MET A 959 4.62 -23.16 3.78
N VAL A 960 5.00 -22.79 2.56
CA VAL A 960 4.07 -22.39 1.48
C VAL A 960 3.19 -23.56 1.05
N LEU A 961 3.69 -24.80 1.11
CA LEU A 961 2.84 -25.97 0.86
C LEU A 961 1.78 -26.10 1.95
N VAL A 962 2.12 -25.87 3.22
CA VAL A 962 1.21 -26.05 4.35
C VAL A 962 0.18 -24.92 4.43
N ARG A 963 0.58 -23.65 4.24
CA ARG A 963 -0.28 -22.47 4.33
C ARG A 963 -0.07 -21.52 3.16
N HIS A 964 -1.15 -20.85 2.72
CA HIS A 964 -1.09 -19.85 1.65
C HIS A 964 -0.54 -18.50 2.11
N GLY A 965 -0.63 -18.16 3.40
CA GLY A 965 -0.02 -16.99 4.01
C GLY A 965 1.19 -17.36 4.87
N VAL A 966 2.38 -16.82 4.55
CA VAL A 966 3.63 -17.09 5.26
C VAL A 966 4.35 -15.77 5.56
N MET A 967 4.92 -15.65 6.76
CA MET A 967 5.72 -14.51 7.17
C MET A 967 7.20 -14.89 7.24
N VAL A 968 8.05 -14.17 6.49
CA VAL A 968 9.51 -14.35 6.54
C VAL A 968 10.09 -13.32 7.49
N VAL A 969 10.43 -13.74 8.71
CA VAL A 969 10.93 -12.86 9.78
C VAL A 969 12.46 -12.93 9.86
N GLY A 970 13.10 -11.78 10.02
CA GLY A 970 14.54 -11.69 10.21
C GLY A 970 15.06 -10.26 10.09
N TYR A 971 16.32 -10.03 10.44
CA TYR A 971 16.95 -8.70 10.39
C TYR A 971 17.00 -8.11 8.97
N SER A 972 17.11 -6.80 8.87
CA SER A 972 17.39 -6.10 7.61
C SER A 972 18.69 -6.62 7.01
N HIS A 973 18.74 -6.77 5.68
CA HIS A 973 19.89 -7.33 4.95
C HIS A 973 20.22 -8.81 5.22
N ALA A 974 19.37 -9.56 5.93
CA ALA A 974 19.56 -11.00 6.15
C ALA A 974 19.24 -11.90 4.92
N GLY A 975 19.13 -11.34 3.71
CA GLY A 975 18.85 -12.11 2.50
C GLY A 975 17.40 -12.58 2.31
N LYS A 976 16.43 -12.08 3.09
CA LYS A 976 15.01 -12.47 3.00
C LYS A 976 14.44 -12.33 1.58
N SER A 977 14.65 -11.17 0.95
CA SER A 977 14.18 -10.89 -0.41
C SER A 977 14.84 -11.79 -1.45
N CYS A 978 16.14 -12.07 -1.25
CA CYS A 978 16.88 -13.00 -2.08
C CYS A 978 16.35 -14.43 -1.97
N ALA A 979 15.97 -14.89 -0.76
CA ALA A 979 15.48 -16.24 -0.52
C ALA A 979 14.18 -16.54 -1.28
N TRP A 980 13.15 -15.70 -1.13
CA TRP A 980 11.89 -15.95 -1.85
C TRP A 980 12.02 -15.68 -3.37
N THR A 981 12.91 -14.77 -3.80
CA THR A 981 13.19 -14.55 -5.23
C THR A 981 13.87 -15.77 -5.87
N ALA A 982 14.87 -16.33 -5.19
CA ALA A 982 15.54 -17.56 -5.62
C ALA A 982 14.56 -18.72 -5.68
N LEU A 983 13.67 -18.85 -4.68
CA LEU A 983 12.64 -19.88 -4.67
C LEU A 983 11.64 -19.74 -5.82
N ALA A 984 11.12 -18.53 -6.07
CA ALA A 984 10.18 -18.29 -7.18
C ALA A 984 10.80 -18.69 -8.54
N ARG A 985 12.09 -18.40 -8.73
CA ARG A 985 12.83 -18.80 -9.93
C ARG A 985 13.05 -20.31 -9.99
N ALA A 986 13.46 -20.93 -8.89
CA ALA A 986 13.68 -22.38 -8.83
C ALA A 986 12.38 -23.14 -9.13
N LEU A 987 11.24 -22.73 -8.56
CA LEU A 987 9.93 -23.33 -8.84
C LEU A 987 9.52 -23.19 -10.30
N THR A 988 9.77 -22.02 -10.90
CA THR A 988 9.52 -21.80 -12.33
C THR A 988 10.40 -22.70 -13.21
N THR A 989 11.59 -23.08 -12.73
CA THR A 989 12.54 -23.94 -13.45
C THR A 989 12.16 -25.42 -13.32
N VAL A 990 11.83 -25.87 -12.10
CA VAL A 990 11.42 -27.25 -11.80
C VAL A 990 10.10 -27.61 -12.48
N GLU A 991 9.10 -26.73 -12.45
CA GLU A 991 7.82 -26.95 -13.13
C GLU A 991 7.93 -26.69 -14.66
N GLY A 992 9.02 -26.06 -15.11
CA GLY A 992 9.26 -25.61 -16.48
C GLY A 992 9.86 -26.63 -17.44
N GLY A 993 10.49 -27.72 -16.95
CA GLY A 993 10.93 -28.87 -17.75
C GLY A 993 11.41 -28.56 -19.17
N GLY A 994 12.31 -27.58 -19.36
CA GLY A 994 12.97 -27.29 -20.64
C GLY A 994 12.12 -26.90 -21.86
N ALA A 995 10.78 -26.90 -21.78
CA ALA A 995 9.90 -26.57 -22.91
C ALA A 995 8.69 -25.74 -22.45
N THR A 996 8.70 -24.45 -22.82
CA THR A 996 7.60 -23.48 -23.04
C THR A 996 6.18 -23.73 -22.46
N GLY A 997 6.01 -24.36 -21.30
CA GLY A 997 4.69 -24.74 -20.77
C GLY A 997 4.57 -24.93 -19.26
N GLY A 998 5.61 -24.63 -18.46
CA GLY A 998 5.50 -24.68 -16.99
C GLY A 998 4.82 -23.45 -16.38
N LYS A 999 4.16 -23.63 -15.23
CA LYS A 999 3.53 -22.56 -14.46
C LYS A 999 4.60 -21.60 -13.94
N LYS A 1000 4.52 -20.33 -14.33
CA LYS A 1000 5.44 -19.29 -13.85
C LYS A 1000 5.04 -18.83 -12.46
N THR A 1001 6.03 -18.47 -11.64
CA THR A 1001 5.78 -17.78 -10.37
C THR A 1001 5.90 -16.27 -10.55
N LEU A 1002 4.78 -15.55 -10.56
CA LEU A 1002 4.68 -14.10 -10.64
C LEU A 1002 4.72 -13.49 -9.24
N THR A 1003 5.39 -12.34 -9.07
CA THR A 1003 5.52 -11.67 -7.77
C THR A 1003 5.06 -10.21 -7.87
N LEU A 1004 4.13 -9.81 -7.00
CA LEU A 1004 3.66 -8.43 -6.85
C LEU A 1004 4.08 -7.92 -5.47
N CYS A 1005 4.78 -6.79 -5.38
CA CYS A 1005 5.35 -6.31 -4.12
C CYS A 1005 4.77 -4.94 -3.71
N VAL A 1006 4.35 -4.80 -2.45
CA VAL A 1006 3.85 -3.56 -1.85
C VAL A 1006 4.46 -3.35 -0.47
N ASN A 1007 4.77 -2.10 -0.13
CA ASN A 1007 5.08 -1.73 1.25
C ASN A 1007 3.81 -1.23 1.95
N PRO A 1008 3.23 -2.00 2.89
CA PRO A 1008 1.95 -1.66 3.54
C PRO A 1008 2.04 -0.41 4.43
N LYS A 1009 3.25 0.04 4.75
CA LYS A 1009 3.52 1.20 5.62
C LYS A 1009 3.91 2.46 4.86
N ALA A 1010 4.14 2.37 3.55
CA ALA A 1010 4.41 3.54 2.72
C ALA A 1010 3.15 4.39 2.48
N ILE A 1011 1.97 3.82 2.70
CA ILE A 1011 0.66 4.44 2.48
C ILE A 1011 -0.22 4.30 3.73
N THR A 1012 -1.29 5.07 3.81
CA THR A 1012 -2.24 4.95 4.92
C THR A 1012 -3.06 3.66 4.80
N THR A 1013 -3.61 3.16 5.91
CA THR A 1013 -4.48 1.96 5.89
C THR A 1013 -5.68 2.15 4.96
N GLN A 1014 -6.19 3.37 4.85
CA GLN A 1014 -7.25 3.76 3.92
C GLN A 1014 -6.82 3.65 2.46
N GLN A 1015 -5.60 4.10 2.11
CA GLN A 1015 -5.08 3.93 0.75
C GLN A 1015 -4.69 2.48 0.45
N LEU A 1016 -4.36 1.68 1.46
CA LEU A 1016 -4.01 0.27 1.32
C LEU A 1016 -5.23 -0.59 0.98
N TYR A 1017 -6.31 -0.47 1.76
CA TYR A 1017 -7.52 -1.30 1.61
C TYR A 1017 -8.63 -0.63 0.81
N GLY A 1018 -8.71 0.71 0.85
CA GLY A 1018 -9.78 1.50 0.27
C GLY A 1018 -10.49 2.33 1.34
N GLN A 1019 -11.25 3.32 0.89
CA GLN A 1019 -12.08 4.15 1.76
C GLN A 1019 -13.29 4.68 1.00
N ASN A 1020 -14.38 4.92 1.73
CA ASN A 1020 -15.47 5.72 1.21
C ASN A 1020 -15.05 7.19 1.16
N ASP A 1021 -15.29 7.87 0.04
CA ASP A 1021 -15.09 9.31 -0.08
C ASP A 1021 -16.20 10.11 0.64
N ALA A 1022 -16.13 11.44 0.56
CA ALA A 1022 -17.15 12.33 1.11
C ALA A 1022 -18.54 12.15 0.44
N SER A 1023 -18.58 11.58 -0.76
CA SER A 1023 -19.79 11.21 -1.51
C SER A 1023 -20.34 9.84 -1.10
N LEU A 1024 -19.63 9.11 -0.21
CA LEU A 1024 -19.89 7.73 0.19
C LEU A 1024 -19.67 6.70 -0.94
N GLU A 1025 -18.86 7.05 -1.95
CA GLU A 1025 -18.38 6.13 -2.97
C GLU A 1025 -17.11 5.44 -2.53
N TRP A 1026 -17.06 4.12 -2.72
CA TRP A 1026 -15.93 3.30 -2.34
C TRP A 1026 -14.78 3.52 -3.34
N ASN A 1027 -13.65 4.01 -2.85
CA ASN A 1027 -12.40 4.04 -3.60
C ASN A 1027 -11.54 2.84 -3.20
N ASP A 1028 -11.19 2.00 -4.18
CA ASP A 1028 -10.36 0.83 -3.94
C ASP A 1028 -8.94 1.18 -3.51
N GLY A 1029 -8.45 0.46 -2.50
CA GLY A 1029 -7.06 0.56 -2.07
C GLY A 1029 -6.10 -0.20 -2.98
N VAL A 1030 -4.81 0.14 -2.87
CA VAL A 1030 -3.73 -0.46 -3.67
C VAL A 1030 -3.67 -1.98 -3.50
N LEU A 1031 -3.80 -2.46 -2.26
CA LEU A 1031 -3.76 -3.90 -1.97
C LEU A 1031 -4.98 -4.62 -2.54
N SER A 1032 -6.16 -4.04 -2.37
CA SER A 1032 -7.44 -4.57 -2.87
C SER A 1032 -7.42 -4.71 -4.39
N ARG A 1033 -6.89 -3.72 -5.10
CA ARG A 1033 -6.72 -3.77 -6.56
C ARG A 1033 -5.76 -4.88 -7.00
N LEU A 1034 -4.58 -4.97 -6.39
CA LEU A 1034 -3.60 -6.03 -6.73
C LEU A 1034 -4.14 -7.43 -6.43
N PHE A 1035 -4.83 -7.60 -5.31
CA PHE A 1035 -5.45 -8.87 -4.94
C PHE A 1035 -6.54 -9.25 -5.95
N ARG A 1036 -7.39 -8.29 -6.36
CA ARG A 1036 -8.42 -8.52 -7.38
C ARG A 1036 -7.82 -8.89 -8.73
N THR A 1037 -6.76 -8.20 -9.18
CA THR A 1037 -6.03 -8.55 -10.40
C THR A 1037 -5.45 -9.97 -10.34
N ALA A 1038 -4.88 -10.36 -9.20
CA ALA A 1038 -4.37 -11.71 -9.02
C ALA A 1038 -5.49 -12.77 -8.99
N ALA A 1039 -6.63 -12.47 -8.37
CA ALA A 1039 -7.76 -13.38 -8.22
C ALA A 1039 -8.56 -13.58 -9.52
N TYR A 1040 -8.67 -12.57 -10.37
CA TYR A 1040 -9.37 -12.65 -11.67
C TYR A 1040 -8.49 -13.14 -12.82
N SER A 1041 -7.19 -13.34 -12.59
CA SER A 1041 -6.32 -13.96 -13.58
C SER A 1041 -6.82 -15.36 -13.93
N THR A 1042 -7.07 -15.61 -15.21
CA THR A 1042 -7.41 -16.94 -15.75
C THR A 1042 -6.18 -17.80 -16.03
N SER A 1043 -4.98 -17.25 -15.82
CA SER A 1043 -3.73 -18.01 -15.98
C SER A 1043 -3.57 -19.04 -14.87
N ASP A 1044 -3.07 -20.22 -15.25
CA ASP A 1044 -2.68 -21.30 -14.35
C ASP A 1044 -1.39 -20.99 -13.56
N ASP A 1045 -0.77 -19.83 -13.80
CA ASP A 1045 0.46 -19.35 -13.15
C ASP A 1045 0.28 -19.10 -11.63
N ARG A 1046 1.36 -19.35 -10.88
CA ARG A 1046 1.40 -19.10 -9.44
C ARG A 1046 1.67 -17.61 -9.19
N THR A 1047 0.79 -16.92 -8.47
CA THR A 1047 0.99 -15.51 -8.13
C THR A 1047 1.26 -15.35 -6.62
N TRP A 1048 2.34 -14.67 -6.27
CA TRP A 1048 2.71 -14.32 -4.90
C TRP A 1048 2.58 -12.81 -4.67
N LEU A 1049 1.81 -12.45 -3.65
CA LEU A 1049 1.66 -11.06 -3.19
C LEU A 1049 2.58 -10.84 -1.99
N ILE A 1050 3.64 -10.06 -2.17
CA ILE A 1050 4.67 -9.79 -1.19
C ILE A 1050 4.38 -8.46 -0.50
N LEU A 1051 4.22 -8.48 0.82
CA LEU A 1051 4.07 -7.29 1.66
C LEU A 1051 5.40 -7.03 2.37
N ASP A 1052 6.26 -6.22 1.76
CA ASP A 1052 7.60 -5.92 2.30
C ASP A 1052 7.56 -4.64 3.14
N GLY A 1053 7.54 -4.82 4.46
CA GLY A 1053 7.54 -3.72 5.42
C GLY A 1053 7.29 -4.16 6.85
N PRO A 1054 7.30 -3.21 7.81
CA PRO A 1054 7.00 -3.52 9.20
C PRO A 1054 5.52 -3.90 9.38
N VAL A 1055 5.29 -4.99 10.09
CA VAL A 1055 3.95 -5.48 10.43
C VAL A 1055 3.42 -4.74 11.65
N ASN A 1056 2.17 -4.27 11.59
CA ASN A 1056 1.46 -3.76 12.76
C ASN A 1056 0.04 -4.37 12.84
N ALA A 1057 -0.53 -4.38 14.04
CA ALA A 1057 -1.87 -4.93 14.28
C ALA A 1057 -2.95 -4.23 13.42
N ILE A 1058 -2.85 -2.91 13.25
CA ILE A 1058 -3.86 -2.08 12.58
C ILE A 1058 -4.14 -2.54 11.15
N TRP A 1059 -3.11 -2.80 10.33
CA TRP A 1059 -3.34 -3.23 8.95
C TRP A 1059 -3.46 -4.74 8.82
N ILE A 1060 -2.72 -5.54 9.60
CA ILE A 1060 -2.72 -7.00 9.41
C ILE A 1060 -4.03 -7.66 9.86
N GLU A 1061 -4.72 -7.12 10.87
CA GLU A 1061 -5.95 -7.72 11.39
C GLU A 1061 -7.07 -7.78 10.34
N SER A 1062 -7.12 -6.81 9.42
CA SER A 1062 -8.08 -6.82 8.30
C SER A 1062 -7.82 -7.96 7.30
N MET A 1063 -6.64 -8.58 7.32
CA MET A 1063 -6.31 -9.74 6.48
C MET A 1063 -6.61 -11.09 7.13
N ASN A 1064 -7.01 -11.13 8.41
CA ASN A 1064 -7.18 -12.39 9.13
C ASN A 1064 -8.10 -13.38 8.38
N THR A 1065 -9.21 -12.90 7.83
CA THR A 1065 -10.17 -13.73 7.08
C THR A 1065 -9.58 -14.32 5.80
N VAL A 1066 -8.71 -13.56 5.12
CA VAL A 1066 -8.00 -14.00 3.91
C VAL A 1066 -6.89 -14.99 4.26
N LEU A 1067 -6.18 -14.78 5.37
CA LEU A 1067 -5.06 -15.62 5.83
C LEU A 1067 -5.54 -16.92 6.51
N ASP A 1068 -6.76 -16.93 7.05
CA ASP A 1068 -7.39 -18.12 7.60
C ASP A 1068 -7.89 -19.08 6.49
N ASP A 1069 -8.29 -20.28 6.88
CA ASP A 1069 -8.78 -21.32 5.97
C ASP A 1069 -10.04 -20.92 5.19
N ASN A 1070 -10.74 -19.87 5.62
CA ASN A 1070 -11.90 -19.32 4.94
C ASN A 1070 -11.55 -18.73 3.56
N LYS A 1071 -10.34 -18.13 3.40
CA LYS A 1071 -9.87 -17.51 2.15
C LYS A 1071 -10.89 -16.53 1.52
N LYS A 1072 -11.67 -15.84 2.36
CA LYS A 1072 -12.74 -14.92 1.95
C LYS A 1072 -12.33 -13.47 2.18
#